data_AF-A0A6N2C2I7-F1
#
_entry.id   AF-A0A6N2C2I7-F1
#
_cell.length_a   1.000
_cell.length_b   1.000
_cell.length_c   1.000
_cell.angle_alpha   90.00
_cell.angle_beta   90.00
_cell.angle_gamma   90.00
#
_symmetry.space_group_name_H-M   'P 1'
#
loop_
_entity.id
_entity.type
_entity.pdbx_description
1 polymer ?
#
loop_
_entity_poly.entity_id
_entity_poly.type
_entity_poly.pdbx_seq_one_letter_code
_entity_poly.pdbx_strand_id
1 'polypeptide(L)'
;MALRLTPSLLPTYGKPKLAAFFNSRSKLSIQFLSKNFRMLDFESRKMGLKVSASQKLEEKNVPESGSQWGKVSAVLFDMDGVLCNSEESSRKAAVDVFAEMGVQVTVEDFVPFMGMGEANFLGGVAAAKGVEGFDTEAAKKRFFEIYLLKYAKPNSGIGFPGAFELVSQCKSSGLKVAVASSADRIKVDANLAAAGLPITMFDAIVSADAFKNLKPAPDIFLAASRILDVPTSECIVIEDALAGVQAAKAAKMRCIAVTTTLSEDTLNAAEPSLIRKEISDISLEDILNGGSGSHNVMVQESQSINDLALSFPESNMTGSITELDNYVTSGAISSMGGVQVTRRNVVRYGSLGIAASCLLFTITNWKAMQYASPKAIWNLLFGTGNPPFEQKEDASSSQRIQQFVNYISDVDARKSTTIVPEFPSKLDWLNTSPLQLGRDLKGKVVLLDFWTYCCINCMHVLPDLEFLENKYKDMPFVVVGVHSAKFDNEKDLEAIRSAVLRYGITHPVVNDGEMNLWRELGVNSWPTFVLVGPNGKLLAQVAGEGHRKVLDNLVEAALLFYGKKKLLDSKPIPLRLEKDNDPRLLTSPLKFPGKLAVDVLNNRLFISDSNHNRIVVTDLEGNFLVQVGSTGAEGLHDGNFDDATFNRPQGLAYNAKKNLLYVADTENHALRVIDFVNETVRTLAGNGTKGSDYEGGGTGIAQLLNSPWDVCFEPENEIVYIAMAGQHQIWEHKTLDGVTRAFSGNGYERNLNGSSSTSTSFAQPSGISLSRDLKEAYIADSESSSIRAVNLRTGGSRSLAGGDPVIAENLFRFGDHDGIGSEVLLQHPLGVLCGKDGQVYIADSYNHKIKKLDPDSKRVTTLAGVGQAGFKDGAAVAAQFSEPSGIVEAENGRLYIADTNNSVIRYLDLNKSEAEVLTLELKGVQPPLKSRSLKRLRRRSGADTQTIVVNGGSSSEGTLNLRISVPEGYHFSKEAKSKFSIDFEPDNAAEVDSLEGNISPEGSAVVHFRRSSASPTTGRVYCKVYYCKEDEVCLYQPLTFEVPFQEVNPDSTPAMITLAFDVKPKTSPTSLQIPAR
;
A
#
# COMPACT_ATOMS: atom_id res chain seq x y z
N MET A 1 -1.09 -17.85 -1.30
CA MET A 1 -1.24 -19.33 -1.21
C MET A 1 -1.30 -19.70 0.27
N ALA A 2 -2.40 -20.16 0.85
CA ALA A 2 -3.68 -20.59 0.27
C ALA A 2 -4.89 -19.96 0.97
N LEU A 3 -5.92 -19.60 0.19
CA LEU A 3 -7.24 -19.21 0.70
C LEU A 3 -7.93 -20.42 1.34
N ARG A 4 -8.69 -20.21 2.43
CA ARG A 4 -9.52 -21.28 3.02
C ARG A 4 -10.70 -21.60 2.09
N LEU A 5 -10.82 -22.88 1.73
CA LEU A 5 -12.09 -23.44 1.26
C LEU A 5 -13.06 -23.50 2.46
N THR A 6 -14.12 -22.69 2.44
CA THR A 6 -15.26 -22.84 3.35
C THR A 6 -16.20 -23.94 2.83
N PRO A 7 -16.70 -24.84 3.68
CA PRO A 7 -17.67 -25.86 3.27
C PRO A 7 -19.05 -25.23 3.02
N SER A 8 -19.68 -25.61 1.91
CA SER A 8 -20.97 -25.06 1.47
C SER A 8 -22.14 -25.50 2.35
N LEU A 9 -22.91 -24.54 2.88
CA LEU A 9 -24.29 -24.78 3.31
C LEU A 9 -25.22 -24.68 2.09
N LEU A 10 -25.72 -25.83 1.63
CA LEU A 10 -26.75 -25.90 0.58
C LEU A 10 -28.16 -25.78 1.19
N PRO A 11 -29.06 -24.92 0.67
CA PRO A 11 -30.42 -24.81 1.17
C PRO A 11 -31.23 -26.10 0.96
N THR A 12 -31.87 -26.60 2.01
CA THR A 12 -32.78 -27.75 1.93
C THR A 12 -34.15 -27.33 1.38
N TYR A 13 -34.38 -27.51 0.08
CA TYR A 13 -35.72 -27.44 -0.52
C TYR A 13 -36.28 -28.82 -0.88
N GLY A 14 -37.60 -28.95 -0.73
CA GLY A 14 -38.30 -30.23 -0.65
C GLY A 14 -38.50 -30.96 -1.99
N LYS A 15 -38.62 -32.29 -1.91
CA LYS A 15 -39.07 -33.13 -3.02
C LYS A 15 -40.55 -32.88 -3.33
N PRO A 16 -40.94 -32.94 -4.61
CA PRO A 16 -42.04 -33.80 -5.01
C PRO A 16 -41.55 -35.02 -5.81
N LYS A 17 -42.37 -36.07 -5.84
CA LYS A 17 -42.12 -37.30 -6.63
C LYS A 17 -42.66 -37.11 -8.04
N LEU A 18 -42.00 -37.68 -9.04
CA LEU A 18 -42.65 -38.23 -10.24
C LEU A 18 -41.81 -39.38 -10.84
N ALA A 19 -42.41 -40.17 -11.72
CA ALA A 19 -42.05 -41.57 -11.93
C ALA A 19 -41.01 -41.82 -13.03
N ALA A 20 -40.42 -43.02 -13.00
CA ALA A 20 -39.48 -43.51 -14.01
C ALA A 20 -40.18 -43.96 -15.31
N PHE A 21 -39.43 -43.99 -16.41
CA PHE A 21 -39.40 -45.14 -17.32
C PHE A 21 -38.12 -45.14 -18.19
N PHE A 22 -37.60 -46.32 -18.51
CA PHE A 22 -36.56 -46.51 -19.54
C PHE A 22 -37.22 -46.59 -20.93
N ASN A 23 -36.59 -46.05 -21.99
CA ASN A 23 -36.21 -46.92 -23.12
C ASN A 23 -35.21 -46.38 -24.16
N SER A 24 -34.74 -47.35 -24.95
CA SER A 24 -33.75 -47.39 -26.05
C SER A 24 -33.69 -46.28 -27.12
N ARG A 25 -32.45 -45.83 -27.36
CA ARG A 25 -31.69 -45.86 -28.65
C ARG A 25 -32.42 -45.65 -30.01
N SER A 26 -32.06 -44.51 -30.63
CA SER A 26 -31.51 -44.36 -32.00
C SER A 26 -32.30 -44.75 -33.28
N LYS A 27 -32.51 -43.74 -34.15
CA LYS A 27 -32.18 -43.66 -35.61
C LYS A 27 -32.74 -42.33 -36.16
N LEU A 28 -32.37 -41.77 -37.31
CA LEU A 28 -31.13 -41.61 -38.12
C LEU A 28 -31.50 -40.73 -39.35
N SER A 29 -30.54 -40.37 -40.22
CA SER A 29 -30.70 -39.65 -41.52
C SER A 29 -30.92 -38.12 -41.41
N ILE A 30 -30.56 -37.27 -42.39
CA ILE A 30 -30.15 -37.51 -43.79
C ILE A 30 -28.77 -36.90 -44.14
N GLN A 31 -27.92 -37.75 -44.75
CA GLN A 31 -26.92 -37.58 -45.82
C GLN A 31 -26.51 -36.18 -46.35
N PHE A 32 -25.23 -36.06 -46.75
CA PHE A 32 -24.85 -36.13 -48.18
C PHE A 32 -23.45 -36.78 -48.35
N LEU A 33 -23.17 -37.42 -49.51
CA LEU A 33 -22.01 -38.32 -49.66
C LEU A 33 -21.60 -38.60 -51.14
N SER A 34 -20.39 -38.20 -51.54
CA SER A 34 -19.62 -38.76 -52.68
C SER A 34 -18.13 -38.47 -52.46
N LYS A 35 -17.27 -39.49 -52.24
CA LYS A 35 -16.54 -40.30 -53.23
C LYS A 35 -15.58 -39.48 -54.11
N ASN A 36 -14.27 -39.70 -54.27
CA ASN A 36 -13.25 -40.74 -53.92
C ASN A 36 -12.50 -41.12 -55.22
N PHE A 37 -11.16 -41.07 -55.20
CA PHE A 37 -10.12 -42.02 -55.70
C PHE A 37 -8.82 -41.21 -55.96
N ARG A 38 -7.70 -41.49 -55.25
CA ARG A 38 -6.59 -42.44 -55.58
C ARG A 38 -5.73 -42.00 -56.79
N MET A 39 -4.39 -42.16 -56.80
CA MET A 39 -3.38 -42.50 -55.76
C MET A 39 -1.96 -42.16 -56.30
N LEU A 40 -0.90 -42.60 -55.61
CA LEU A 40 0.54 -42.49 -55.96
C LEU A 40 1.16 -41.10 -55.65
N ASP A 41 2.36 -40.97 -55.08
CA ASP A 41 3.23 -42.04 -54.55
C ASP A 41 4.21 -41.61 -53.42
N PHE A 42 4.73 -42.65 -52.76
CA PHE A 42 5.89 -42.76 -51.86
C PHE A 42 6.05 -41.97 -50.54
N GLU A 43 6.31 -42.81 -49.53
CA GLU A 43 6.77 -42.60 -48.16
C GLU A 43 7.98 -41.65 -48.04
N SER A 44 7.99 -40.69 -47.11
CA SER A 44 8.21 -40.80 -45.65
C SER A 44 9.65 -41.09 -45.19
N ARG A 45 10.20 -40.16 -44.39
CA ARG A 45 11.11 -40.48 -43.28
C ARG A 45 11.00 -39.43 -42.18
N LYS A 46 11.32 -39.84 -40.95
CA LYS A 46 11.14 -39.06 -39.70
C LYS A 46 12.35 -38.17 -39.44
N MET A 47 12.13 -37.08 -38.69
CA MET A 47 12.86 -36.87 -37.44
C MET A 47 11.92 -36.25 -36.41
N GLY A 48 11.76 -36.91 -35.25
CA GLY A 48 10.89 -36.45 -34.18
C GLY A 48 11.69 -36.14 -32.93
N LEU A 49 11.50 -34.96 -32.36
CA LEU A 49 12.00 -34.64 -31.02
C LEU A 49 11.13 -35.35 -29.98
N LYS A 50 11.75 -36.11 -29.06
CA LYS A 50 11.79 -35.76 -27.62
C LYS A 50 12.44 -36.84 -26.76
N VAL A 51 13.28 -36.37 -25.83
CA VAL A 51 13.49 -36.86 -24.45
C VAL A 51 13.90 -38.33 -24.25
N SER A 52 15.02 -38.51 -23.54
CA SER A 52 15.14 -39.52 -22.49
C SER A 52 15.63 -38.84 -21.19
N ALA A 53 15.31 -39.42 -20.04
CA ALA A 53 15.75 -38.92 -18.75
C ALA A 53 16.36 -40.08 -17.94
N SER A 54 17.58 -39.90 -17.41
CA SER A 54 18.24 -40.73 -16.37
C SER A 54 18.32 -42.26 -16.67
N GLN A 55 18.83 -43.19 -15.83
CA GLN A 55 19.00 -43.19 -14.38
C GLN A 55 19.90 -44.31 -13.78
N LYS A 56 20.87 -43.91 -12.92
CA LYS A 56 21.50 -44.65 -11.80
C LYS A 56 22.48 -45.82 -12.02
N LEU A 57 23.63 -45.71 -11.32
CA LEU A 57 24.52 -46.75 -10.73
C LEU A 57 25.27 -47.65 -11.73
N GLU A 58 26.44 -48.21 -11.42
CA GLU A 58 27.17 -48.34 -10.13
C GLU A 58 28.70 -48.13 -10.31
N GLU A 59 29.49 -48.15 -9.23
CA GLU A 59 30.90 -47.70 -9.21
C GLU A 59 31.93 -48.71 -9.78
N LYS A 60 33.02 -48.19 -10.39
CA LYS A 60 34.36 -48.81 -10.29
C LYS A 60 35.49 -47.83 -10.65
N ASN A 61 36.57 -47.87 -9.86
CA ASN A 61 37.73 -46.96 -9.95
C ASN A 61 38.71 -47.34 -11.07
N VAL A 62 39.31 -46.32 -11.71
CA VAL A 62 40.77 -46.11 -11.80
C VAL A 62 41.04 -44.59 -11.97
N PRO A 63 42.27 -44.07 -11.76
CA PRO A 63 42.45 -42.72 -11.20
C PRO A 63 43.04 -41.69 -12.18
N GLU A 64 42.60 -40.44 -12.06
CA GLU A 64 43.28 -39.29 -12.67
C GLU A 64 43.59 -38.22 -11.61
N SER A 65 44.69 -37.50 -11.86
CA SER A 65 45.40 -36.66 -10.88
C SER A 65 44.53 -35.57 -10.27
N GLY A 66 44.33 -35.61 -8.95
CA GLY A 66 43.68 -34.52 -8.23
C GLY A 66 44.54 -33.26 -8.26
N SER A 67 43.97 -32.14 -8.71
CA SER A 67 44.55 -30.83 -8.41
C SER A 67 44.50 -30.60 -6.90
N GLN A 68 45.57 -30.06 -6.31
CA GLN A 68 45.60 -29.75 -4.87
C GLN A 68 44.61 -28.64 -4.46
N TRP A 69 44.01 -27.95 -5.44
CA TRP A 69 43.09 -26.85 -5.22
C TRP A 69 41.73 -27.30 -4.66
N GLY A 70 41.13 -28.36 -5.22
CA GLY A 70 39.82 -28.88 -4.81
C GLY A 70 38.60 -28.05 -5.27
N LYS A 71 37.41 -28.66 -5.21
CA LYS A 71 36.13 -28.09 -5.67
C LYS A 71 35.84 -26.71 -5.07
N VAL A 72 35.38 -25.78 -5.88
CA VAL A 72 34.86 -24.47 -5.45
C VAL A 72 33.35 -24.44 -5.66
N SER A 73 32.62 -23.75 -4.79
CA SER A 73 31.18 -23.52 -4.93
C SER A 73 30.70 -22.17 -4.38
N ALA A 74 31.56 -21.41 -3.69
CA ALA A 74 31.29 -20.03 -3.31
C ALA A 74 32.53 -19.13 -3.39
N VAL A 75 32.31 -17.85 -3.70
CA VAL A 75 33.31 -16.77 -3.63
C VAL A 75 32.81 -15.68 -2.67
N LEU A 76 33.63 -15.34 -1.69
CA LEU A 76 33.35 -14.35 -0.65
C LEU A 76 34.31 -13.18 -0.87
N PHE A 77 33.77 -12.00 -1.15
CA PHE A 77 34.55 -10.78 -1.35
C PHE A 77 34.54 -9.96 -0.04
N ASP A 78 35.66 -9.38 0.39
CA ASP A 78 35.53 -8.10 1.11
C ASP A 78 34.99 -7.03 0.14
N MET A 79 34.61 -5.90 0.68
CA MET A 79 34.18 -4.73 -0.06
C MET A 79 35.27 -3.67 -0.15
N ASP A 80 35.86 -3.28 0.98
CA ASP A 80 36.89 -2.24 1.01
C ASP A 80 38.19 -2.83 0.45
N GLY A 81 38.89 -2.09 -0.41
CA GLY A 81 40.11 -2.56 -1.08
C GLY A 81 39.90 -3.64 -2.16
N VAL A 82 38.79 -4.38 -2.13
CA VAL A 82 38.48 -5.48 -3.06
C VAL A 82 37.43 -5.09 -4.10
N LEU A 83 36.24 -4.63 -3.68
CA LEU A 83 35.16 -4.22 -4.58
C LEU A 83 35.16 -2.69 -4.80
N CYS A 84 35.59 -1.90 -3.81
CA CYS A 84 35.69 -0.44 -3.94
C CYS A 84 36.81 0.21 -3.12
N ASN A 85 37.31 1.34 -3.62
CA ASN A 85 38.24 2.22 -2.93
C ASN A 85 37.46 3.19 -2.04
N SER A 86 37.17 2.76 -0.80
CA SER A 86 36.39 3.51 0.18
C SER A 86 37.22 4.07 1.34
N GLU A 87 38.45 3.59 1.54
CA GLU A 87 39.26 3.92 2.71
C GLU A 87 39.67 5.39 2.78
N GLU A 88 40.15 5.99 1.68
CA GLU A 88 40.57 7.39 1.68
C GLU A 88 39.37 8.33 1.94
N SER A 89 38.22 8.00 1.36
CA SER A 89 36.94 8.68 1.61
C SER A 89 36.48 8.52 3.06
N SER A 90 36.64 7.34 3.65
CA SER A 90 36.35 7.07 5.05
C SER A 90 37.24 7.91 5.97
N ARG A 91 38.56 7.95 5.70
CA ARG A 91 39.50 8.76 6.49
C ARG A 91 39.21 10.26 6.38
N LYS A 92 38.82 10.76 5.20
CA LYS A 92 38.37 12.17 5.03
C LYS A 92 37.10 12.48 5.83
N ALA A 93 36.08 11.61 5.76
CA ALA A 93 34.85 11.79 6.55
C ALA A 93 35.09 11.73 8.06
N ALA A 94 36.04 10.91 8.53
CA ALA A 94 36.41 10.87 9.94
C ALA A 94 37.19 12.11 10.40
N VAL A 95 38.07 12.68 9.56
CA VAL A 95 38.70 13.98 9.82
C VAL A 95 37.64 15.08 9.98
N ASP A 96 36.59 15.11 9.15
CA ASP A 96 35.47 16.06 9.30
C ASP A 96 34.77 15.89 10.66
N VAL A 97 34.48 14.66 11.10
CA VAL A 97 33.83 14.40 12.41
C VAL A 97 34.68 14.92 13.57
N PHE A 98 35.98 14.60 13.58
CA PHE A 98 36.88 15.05 14.64
C PHE A 98 37.07 16.58 14.62
N ALA A 99 37.04 17.21 13.44
CA ALA A 99 37.05 18.67 13.32
C ALA A 99 35.78 19.32 13.89
N GLU A 100 34.59 18.73 13.69
CA GLU A 100 33.35 19.17 14.36
C GLU A 100 33.41 19.00 15.89
N MET A 101 34.16 18.00 16.38
CA MET A 101 34.45 17.80 17.81
C MET A 101 35.58 18.70 18.35
N GLY A 102 36.20 19.54 17.51
CA GLY A 102 37.30 20.43 17.90
C GLY A 102 38.67 19.76 18.08
N VAL A 103 38.82 18.51 17.62
CA VAL A 103 40.04 17.70 17.78
C VAL A 103 40.81 17.65 16.45
N GLN A 104 42.09 18.05 16.46
CA GLN A 104 42.92 18.00 15.26
C GLN A 104 43.48 16.59 15.00
N VAL A 105 43.11 16.04 13.85
CA VAL A 105 43.56 14.74 13.33
C VAL A 105 43.84 14.86 11.83
N THR A 106 44.70 13.99 11.30
CA THR A 106 44.98 13.87 9.86
C THR A 106 44.51 12.52 9.32
N VAL A 107 44.52 12.32 8.00
CA VAL A 107 44.13 11.03 7.40
C VAL A 107 45.14 9.91 7.67
N GLU A 108 46.34 10.24 8.17
CA GLU A 108 47.37 9.29 8.60
C GLU A 108 47.07 8.71 9.99
N ASP A 109 46.45 9.49 10.89
CA ASP A 109 46.11 9.04 12.26
C ASP A 109 45.17 7.81 12.27
N PHE A 110 44.35 7.66 11.23
CA PHE A 110 43.38 6.58 11.07
C PHE A 110 43.96 5.29 10.48
N VAL A 111 45.14 5.35 9.85
CA VAL A 111 45.76 4.20 9.15
C VAL A 111 45.98 2.97 10.07
N PRO A 112 46.39 3.10 11.35
CA PRO A 112 46.54 1.95 12.24
C PRO A 112 45.24 1.22 12.61
N PHE A 113 44.07 1.77 12.29
CA PHE A 113 42.76 1.26 12.71
C PHE A 113 41.85 0.86 11.54
N MET A 114 42.37 0.83 10.31
CA MET A 114 41.63 0.39 9.12
C MET A 114 41.31 -1.10 9.16
N GLY A 115 40.23 -1.52 8.50
CA GLY A 115 39.72 -2.91 8.52
C GLY A 115 39.11 -3.39 9.86
N MET A 116 39.24 -2.63 10.96
CA MET A 116 38.79 -3.05 12.29
C MET A 116 37.31 -2.73 12.61
N GLY A 117 36.56 -2.20 11.64
CA GLY A 117 35.18 -1.73 11.78
C GLY A 117 35.05 -0.33 12.40
N GLU A 118 34.00 0.39 12.02
CA GLU A 118 33.90 1.85 12.23
C GLU A 118 33.98 2.29 13.70
N ALA A 119 33.50 1.47 14.64
CA ALA A 119 33.59 1.75 16.08
C ALA A 119 35.06 1.75 16.59
N ASN A 120 35.89 0.83 16.10
CA ASN A 120 37.32 0.78 16.44
C ASN A 120 38.14 1.81 15.66
N PHE A 121 37.76 2.07 14.40
CA PHE A 121 38.35 3.09 13.54
C PHE A 121 38.25 4.50 14.14
N LEU A 122 37.07 4.88 14.64
CA LEU A 122 36.87 6.17 15.31
C LEU A 122 37.37 6.14 16.76
N GLY A 123 37.01 5.10 17.54
CA GLY A 123 37.37 4.99 18.95
C GLY A 123 38.87 4.85 19.21
N GLY A 124 39.61 4.21 18.30
CA GLY A 124 41.07 4.06 18.36
C GLY A 124 41.79 5.41 18.23
N VAL A 125 41.38 6.24 17.28
CA VAL A 125 41.91 7.61 17.13
C VAL A 125 41.49 8.49 18.31
N ALA A 126 40.24 8.39 18.79
CA ALA A 126 39.79 9.11 19.98
C ALA A 126 40.63 8.79 21.22
N ALA A 127 40.94 7.50 21.45
CA ALA A 127 41.83 7.07 22.53
C ALA A 127 43.27 7.55 22.33
N ALA A 128 43.83 7.43 21.11
CA ALA A 128 45.17 7.88 20.79
C ALA A 128 45.36 9.41 20.90
N LYS A 129 44.29 10.18 20.72
CA LYS A 129 44.27 11.65 20.85
C LYS A 129 43.80 12.14 22.24
N GLY A 130 43.46 11.25 23.15
CA GLY A 130 43.07 11.59 24.52
C GLY A 130 41.70 12.27 24.66
N VAL A 131 40.73 11.92 23.81
CA VAL A 131 39.39 12.54 23.81
C VAL A 131 38.55 11.98 24.96
N GLU A 132 38.49 12.72 26.07
CA GLU A 132 37.64 12.37 27.21
C GLU A 132 36.15 12.36 26.83
N GLY A 133 35.40 11.35 27.32
CA GLY A 133 33.95 11.27 27.13
C GLY A 133 33.48 10.95 25.71
N PHE A 134 34.35 10.41 24.83
CA PHE A 134 34.01 10.07 23.45
C PHE A 134 32.83 9.09 23.34
N ASP A 135 31.70 9.56 22.81
CA ASP A 135 30.54 8.73 22.45
C ASP A 135 30.74 8.13 21.05
N THR A 136 31.15 6.85 21.02
CA THR A 136 31.41 6.10 19.80
C THR A 136 30.19 5.97 18.89
N GLU A 137 28.98 5.82 19.43
CA GLU A 137 27.78 5.63 18.58
C GLU A 137 27.26 6.96 18.03
N ALA A 138 27.35 8.05 18.79
CA ALA A 138 27.08 9.40 18.26
C ALA A 138 28.09 9.80 17.18
N ALA A 139 29.39 9.57 17.42
CA ALA A 139 30.44 9.84 16.45
C ALA A 139 30.30 8.97 15.19
N LYS A 140 29.96 7.69 15.33
CA LYS A 140 29.75 6.77 14.22
C LYS A 140 28.49 7.10 13.40
N LYS A 141 27.41 7.55 14.05
CA LYS A 141 26.25 8.10 13.34
C LYS A 141 26.65 9.32 12.51
N ARG A 142 27.35 10.28 13.12
CA ARG A 142 27.78 11.52 12.44
C ARG A 142 28.75 11.25 11.29
N PHE A 143 29.63 10.27 11.46
CA PHE A 143 30.48 9.73 10.40
C PHE A 143 29.68 9.27 9.19
N PHE A 144 28.63 8.45 9.37
CA PHE A 144 27.79 8.03 8.23
C PHE A 144 27.02 9.20 7.59
N GLU A 145 26.49 10.15 8.37
CA GLU A 145 25.84 11.36 7.84
C GLU A 145 26.77 12.13 6.87
N ILE A 146 28.04 12.31 7.25
CA ILE A 146 29.04 13.01 6.42
C ILE A 146 29.51 12.12 5.25
N TYR A 147 29.76 10.84 5.50
CA TYR A 147 30.31 9.89 4.53
C TYR A 147 29.35 9.66 3.35
N LEU A 148 28.07 9.45 3.63
CA LEU A 148 27.02 9.27 2.62
C LEU A 148 26.75 10.57 1.84
N LEU A 149 26.73 11.72 2.54
CA LEU A 149 26.46 13.02 1.92
C LEU A 149 27.59 13.51 0.99
N LYS A 150 28.84 13.24 1.34
CA LYS A 150 30.01 13.73 0.60
C LYS A 150 30.58 12.70 -0.40
N TYR A 151 30.75 11.44 0.00
CA TYR A 151 31.62 10.49 -0.69
C TYR A 151 30.89 9.28 -1.29
N ALA A 152 30.10 8.54 -0.51
CA ALA A 152 29.43 7.30 -0.94
C ALA A 152 28.07 7.56 -1.61
N LYS A 153 28.07 8.32 -2.70
CA LYS A 153 26.85 8.55 -3.52
C LYS A 153 26.68 7.43 -4.55
N PRO A 154 25.45 7.00 -4.88
CA PRO A 154 25.22 6.01 -5.94
C PRO A 154 25.93 6.40 -7.24
N ASN A 155 26.63 5.44 -7.86
CA ASN A 155 27.44 5.63 -9.07
C ASN A 155 28.52 6.75 -8.97
N SER A 156 29.05 7.05 -7.78
CA SER A 156 30.15 8.01 -7.62
C SER A 156 31.51 7.53 -8.17
N GLY A 157 31.59 6.26 -8.61
CA GLY A 157 32.77 5.71 -9.29
C GLY A 157 33.87 5.20 -8.36
N ILE A 158 33.53 4.83 -7.11
CA ILE A 158 34.51 4.26 -6.17
C ILE A 158 34.79 2.77 -6.40
N GLY A 159 34.05 2.10 -7.28
CA GLY A 159 34.22 0.67 -7.58
C GLY A 159 35.52 0.38 -8.31
N PHE A 160 36.20 -0.72 -7.98
CA PHE A 160 37.40 -1.13 -8.71
C PHE A 160 37.02 -1.66 -10.11
N PRO A 161 37.79 -1.30 -11.17
CA PRO A 161 37.62 -1.89 -12.49
C PRO A 161 37.69 -3.42 -12.44
N GLY A 162 36.82 -4.11 -13.17
CA GLY A 162 36.75 -5.58 -13.17
C GLY A 162 35.90 -6.19 -12.05
N ALA A 163 35.50 -5.43 -11.02
CA ALA A 163 34.70 -5.96 -9.91
C ALA A 163 33.31 -6.44 -10.36
N PHE A 164 32.61 -5.64 -11.18
CA PHE A 164 31.30 -6.01 -11.72
C PHE A 164 31.41 -7.21 -12.67
N GLU A 165 32.44 -7.22 -13.50
CA GLU A 165 32.73 -8.29 -14.47
C GLU A 165 33.02 -9.61 -13.76
N LEU A 166 33.87 -9.61 -12.73
CA LEU A 166 34.25 -10.83 -12.00
C LEU A 166 33.08 -11.40 -11.20
N VAL A 167 32.33 -10.58 -10.47
CA VAL A 167 31.12 -11.02 -9.75
C VAL A 167 30.11 -11.62 -10.74
N SER A 168 29.91 -10.98 -11.90
CA SER A 168 29.03 -11.48 -12.97
C SER A 168 29.52 -12.81 -13.56
N GLN A 169 30.82 -12.95 -13.81
CA GLN A 169 31.44 -14.19 -14.28
C GLN A 169 31.22 -15.34 -13.29
N CYS A 170 31.50 -15.11 -12.00
CA CYS A 170 31.26 -16.10 -10.94
C CYS A 170 29.81 -16.61 -10.96
N LYS A 171 28.81 -15.72 -10.99
CA LYS A 171 27.40 -16.14 -11.07
C LYS A 171 27.07 -16.90 -12.36
N SER A 172 27.59 -16.44 -13.50
CA SER A 172 27.35 -17.10 -14.80
C SER A 172 27.92 -18.53 -14.84
N SER A 173 28.97 -18.81 -14.07
CA SER A 173 29.54 -20.15 -13.88
C SER A 173 28.82 -21.02 -12.85
N GLY A 174 27.80 -20.48 -12.18
CA GLY A 174 27.03 -21.19 -11.14
C GLY A 174 27.64 -21.16 -9.74
N LEU A 175 28.68 -20.36 -9.50
CA LEU A 175 29.20 -20.12 -8.15
C LEU A 175 28.27 -19.18 -7.37
N LYS A 176 28.05 -19.46 -6.08
CA LYS A 176 27.40 -18.52 -5.17
C LYS A 176 28.38 -17.40 -4.82
N VAL A 177 27.91 -16.16 -4.72
CA VAL A 177 28.76 -15.00 -4.41
C VAL A 177 28.24 -14.23 -3.19
N ALA A 178 29.14 -13.76 -2.33
CA ALA A 178 28.77 -13.00 -1.14
C ALA A 178 29.74 -11.86 -0.82
N VAL A 179 29.23 -10.81 -0.17
CA VAL A 179 30.07 -9.79 0.50
C VAL A 179 30.22 -10.17 1.97
N ALA A 180 31.44 -10.08 2.50
CA ALA A 180 31.79 -10.53 3.85
C ALA A 180 32.78 -9.55 4.52
N SER A 181 32.27 -8.37 4.90
CA SER A 181 33.10 -7.23 5.32
C SER A 181 32.98 -6.86 6.80
N SER A 182 34.06 -6.27 7.34
CA SER A 182 34.10 -5.71 8.71
C SER A 182 33.52 -4.30 8.81
N ALA A 183 32.88 -3.79 7.75
CA ALA A 183 32.10 -2.56 7.75
C ALA A 183 30.67 -2.76 8.31
N ASP A 184 30.14 -1.75 8.99
CA ASP A 184 28.71 -1.67 9.36
C ASP A 184 27.81 -1.65 8.11
N ARG A 185 26.62 -2.27 8.19
CA ARG A 185 25.73 -2.51 7.03
C ARG A 185 25.42 -1.25 6.20
N ILE A 186 25.25 -0.10 6.86
CA ILE A 186 24.97 1.20 6.23
C ILE A 186 26.08 1.59 5.24
N LYS A 187 27.35 1.39 5.62
CA LYS A 187 28.49 1.60 4.72
C LYS A 187 28.52 0.54 3.63
N VAL A 188 28.18 -0.71 3.93
CA VAL A 188 28.18 -1.80 2.94
C VAL A 188 27.22 -1.53 1.79
N ASP A 189 25.94 -1.28 2.08
CA ASP A 189 24.94 -1.05 1.05
C ASP A 189 25.23 0.23 0.24
N ALA A 190 25.73 1.29 0.89
CA ALA A 190 26.10 2.54 0.23
C ALA A 190 27.33 2.41 -0.67
N ASN A 191 28.38 1.73 -0.22
CA ASN A 191 29.60 1.51 -1.00
C ASN A 191 29.34 0.64 -2.23
N LEU A 192 28.50 -0.40 -2.11
CA LEU A 192 28.09 -1.24 -3.23
C LEU A 192 27.29 -0.42 -4.27
N ALA A 193 26.33 0.41 -3.83
CA ALA A 193 25.61 1.32 -4.72
C ALA A 193 26.51 2.40 -5.35
N ALA A 194 27.52 2.88 -4.63
CA ALA A 194 28.52 3.85 -5.13
C ALA A 194 29.51 3.23 -6.13
N ALA A 195 29.76 1.92 -6.00
CA ALA A 195 30.58 1.12 -6.90
C ALA A 195 29.84 0.60 -8.14
N GLY A 196 28.52 0.80 -8.26
CA GLY A 196 27.70 0.25 -9.35
C GLY A 196 27.42 -1.26 -9.23
N LEU A 197 27.58 -1.83 -8.02
CA LEU A 197 27.36 -3.24 -7.71
C LEU A 197 26.02 -3.41 -6.98
N PRO A 198 24.88 -3.59 -7.68
CA PRO A 198 23.59 -3.74 -7.00
C PRO A 198 23.58 -4.97 -6.07
N ILE A 199 23.03 -4.79 -4.87
CA ILE A 199 22.95 -5.80 -3.79
C ILE A 199 22.40 -7.15 -4.27
N THR A 200 21.49 -7.15 -5.26
CA THR A 200 20.91 -8.35 -5.88
C THR A 200 21.91 -9.21 -6.67
N MET A 201 23.12 -8.73 -6.92
CA MET A 201 24.23 -9.57 -7.39
C MET A 201 24.70 -10.54 -6.31
N PHE A 202 24.57 -10.23 -5.02
CA PHE A 202 25.12 -11.08 -3.96
C PHE A 202 24.06 -12.02 -3.38
N ASP A 203 24.39 -13.31 -3.31
CA ASP A 203 23.54 -14.36 -2.73
C ASP A 203 23.55 -14.31 -1.19
N ALA A 204 24.54 -13.63 -0.60
CA ALA A 204 24.55 -13.20 0.80
C ALA A 204 25.35 -11.90 0.98
N ILE A 205 24.97 -11.09 1.97
CA ILE A 205 25.79 -9.96 2.46
C ILE A 205 25.93 -10.10 3.97
N VAL A 206 27.16 -10.03 4.46
CA VAL A 206 27.53 -10.14 5.87
C VAL A 206 28.35 -8.92 6.26
N SER A 207 27.87 -8.19 7.28
CA SER A 207 28.38 -6.93 7.79
C SER A 207 28.71 -7.02 9.28
N ALA A 208 29.49 -6.08 9.81
CA ALA A 208 29.98 -6.08 11.19
C ALA A 208 28.90 -5.98 12.26
N ASP A 209 27.77 -5.32 11.98
CA ASP A 209 26.69 -5.02 12.94
C ASP A 209 25.93 -6.25 13.48
N ALA A 210 26.32 -7.45 13.05
CA ALA A 210 25.85 -8.75 13.51
C ALA A 210 26.90 -9.54 14.34
N PHE A 211 28.13 -9.04 14.50
CA PHE A 211 29.25 -9.77 15.13
C PHE A 211 29.93 -8.98 16.25
N LYS A 212 30.41 -9.70 17.27
CA LYS A 212 31.23 -9.12 18.36
C LYS A 212 32.73 -9.25 18.11
N ASN A 213 33.12 -10.22 17.29
CA ASN A 213 34.50 -10.42 16.86
C ASN A 213 34.55 -10.15 15.34
N LEU A 214 35.37 -9.20 14.92
CA LEU A 214 35.63 -8.89 13.51
C LEU A 214 36.99 -9.47 13.10
N LYS A 215 37.39 -9.29 11.83
CA LYS A 215 38.70 -9.75 11.33
C LYS A 215 39.83 -9.30 12.29
N PRO A 216 40.75 -10.18 12.72
CA PRO A 216 41.08 -11.51 12.18
C PRO A 216 40.25 -12.70 12.70
N ALA A 217 39.14 -12.49 13.41
CA ALA A 217 38.22 -13.58 13.75
C ALA A 217 37.49 -14.11 12.51
N PRO A 218 37.27 -15.44 12.39
CA PRO A 218 36.66 -16.06 11.21
C PRO A 218 35.13 -15.89 11.13
N ASP A 219 34.50 -15.33 12.16
CA ASP A 219 33.06 -15.32 12.41
C ASP A 219 32.21 -14.85 11.20
N ILE A 220 32.67 -13.79 10.52
CA ILE A 220 32.04 -13.19 9.32
C ILE A 220 32.01 -14.19 8.16
N PHE A 221 33.16 -14.78 7.80
CA PHE A 221 33.25 -15.77 6.73
C PHE A 221 32.50 -17.07 7.08
N LEU A 222 32.59 -17.51 8.33
CA LEU A 222 31.82 -18.66 8.82
C LEU A 222 30.30 -18.39 8.75
N ALA A 223 29.85 -17.15 8.90
CA ALA A 223 28.46 -16.79 8.68
C ALA A 223 28.09 -16.77 7.19
N ALA A 224 28.91 -16.17 6.32
CA ALA A 224 28.69 -16.17 4.87
C ALA A 224 28.57 -17.61 4.31
N SER A 225 29.50 -18.51 4.66
CA SER A 225 29.45 -19.94 4.31
C SER A 225 28.16 -20.64 4.78
N ARG A 226 27.66 -20.31 5.99
CA ARG A 226 26.39 -20.85 6.50
C ARG A 226 25.16 -20.30 5.79
N ILE A 227 25.12 -18.99 5.47
CA ILE A 227 24.01 -18.36 4.75
C ILE A 227 23.95 -18.87 3.31
N LEU A 228 25.12 -19.04 2.68
CA LEU A 228 25.21 -19.61 1.34
C LEU A 228 24.93 -21.12 1.28
N ASP A 229 24.88 -21.85 2.40
CA ASP A 229 24.84 -23.33 2.43
C ASP A 229 25.95 -23.95 1.55
N VAL A 230 27.21 -23.60 1.86
CA VAL A 230 28.42 -24.10 1.20
C VAL A 230 29.49 -24.41 2.25
N PRO A 231 30.11 -25.62 2.28
CA PRO A 231 31.19 -25.94 3.21
C PRO A 231 32.37 -24.98 3.07
N THR A 232 33.04 -24.63 4.18
CA THR A 232 34.15 -23.65 4.15
C THR A 232 35.32 -24.10 3.26
N SER A 233 35.55 -25.41 3.14
CA SER A 233 36.52 -26.00 2.21
C SER A 233 36.22 -25.74 0.73
N GLU A 234 34.96 -25.48 0.36
CA GLU A 234 34.54 -25.14 -1.01
C GLU A 234 34.41 -23.62 -1.25
N CYS A 235 34.77 -22.81 -0.26
CA CYS A 235 34.77 -21.35 -0.34
C CYS A 235 36.17 -20.81 -0.70
N ILE A 236 36.18 -19.75 -1.52
CA ILE A 236 37.33 -18.86 -1.73
C ILE A 236 36.98 -17.48 -1.18
N VAL A 237 37.90 -16.86 -0.46
CA VAL A 237 37.84 -15.46 -0.03
C VAL A 237 38.72 -14.60 -0.95
N ILE A 238 38.26 -13.42 -1.34
CA ILE A 238 39.06 -12.39 -2.00
C ILE A 238 39.20 -11.20 -1.05
N GLU A 239 40.44 -10.81 -0.75
CA GLU A 239 40.81 -9.94 0.39
C GLU A 239 42.02 -9.05 0.07
N ASP A 240 42.07 -7.84 0.62
CA ASP A 240 43.17 -6.88 0.51
C ASP A 240 44.03 -6.76 1.79
N ALA A 241 43.49 -7.16 2.94
CA ALA A 241 44.01 -6.89 4.27
C ALA A 241 44.55 -8.14 5.00
N LEU A 242 45.69 -7.99 5.68
CA LEU A 242 46.36 -9.05 6.46
C LEU A 242 45.42 -9.76 7.46
N ALA A 243 44.59 -8.99 8.16
CA ALA A 243 43.64 -9.52 9.14
C ALA A 243 42.56 -10.42 8.49
N GLY A 244 42.14 -10.11 7.27
CA GLY A 244 41.18 -10.92 6.54
C GLY A 244 41.78 -12.21 5.98
N VAL A 245 43.02 -12.18 5.47
CA VAL A 245 43.73 -13.40 5.07
C VAL A 245 43.89 -14.34 6.28
N GLN A 246 44.21 -13.80 7.46
CA GLN A 246 44.22 -14.54 8.71
C GLN A 246 42.85 -15.10 9.09
N ALA A 247 41.77 -14.32 8.95
CA ALA A 247 40.39 -14.79 9.22
C ALA A 247 39.94 -15.89 8.23
N ALA A 248 40.30 -15.81 6.95
CA ALA A 248 40.00 -16.82 5.94
C ALA A 248 40.72 -18.14 6.26
N LYS A 249 42.01 -18.05 6.64
CA LYS A 249 42.83 -19.18 7.11
C LYS A 249 42.25 -19.81 8.39
N ALA A 250 41.79 -19.00 9.34
CA ALA A 250 41.11 -19.47 10.55
C ALA A 250 39.74 -20.13 10.25
N ALA A 251 39.01 -19.65 9.24
CA ALA A 251 37.78 -20.27 8.72
C ALA A 251 38.03 -21.55 7.89
N LYS A 252 39.30 -21.88 7.60
CA LYS A 252 39.75 -22.96 6.71
C LYS A 252 39.24 -22.81 5.27
N MET A 253 39.19 -21.57 4.80
CA MET A 253 38.89 -21.21 3.41
C MET A 253 40.18 -20.96 2.63
N ARG A 254 40.13 -21.10 1.30
CA ARG A 254 41.19 -20.60 0.42
C ARG A 254 41.08 -19.08 0.30
N CYS A 255 42.19 -18.39 0.02
CA CYS A 255 42.20 -16.93 -0.08
C CYS A 255 43.06 -16.45 -1.27
N ILE A 256 42.48 -15.61 -2.12
CA ILE A 256 43.20 -14.85 -3.16
C ILE A 256 43.38 -13.44 -2.62
N ALA A 257 44.60 -13.03 -2.33
CA ALA A 257 44.89 -11.69 -1.86
C ALA A 257 45.09 -10.71 -3.03
N VAL A 258 44.66 -9.46 -2.87
CA VAL A 258 44.95 -8.33 -3.78
C VAL A 258 45.86 -7.30 -3.10
N THR A 259 46.81 -6.72 -3.84
CA THR A 259 47.78 -5.74 -3.30
C THR A 259 47.30 -4.29 -3.43
N THR A 260 45.99 -4.07 -3.38
CA THR A 260 45.35 -2.74 -3.48
C THR A 260 45.61 -1.87 -2.25
N THR A 261 45.58 -2.47 -1.06
CA THR A 261 45.73 -1.78 0.24
C THR A 261 47.07 -2.06 0.91
N LEU A 262 47.63 -3.28 0.75
CA LEU A 262 48.89 -3.71 1.36
C LEU A 262 49.88 -4.25 0.33
N SER A 263 51.18 -4.13 0.63
CA SER A 263 52.23 -4.68 -0.24
C SER A 263 52.25 -6.20 -0.27
N GLU A 264 52.74 -6.76 -1.37
CA GLU A 264 52.92 -8.21 -1.56
C GLU A 264 53.77 -8.84 -0.43
N ASP A 265 54.85 -8.19 0.00
CA ASP A 265 55.66 -8.63 1.15
C ASP A 265 54.85 -8.70 2.45
N THR A 266 53.92 -7.77 2.66
CA THR A 266 53.06 -7.74 3.86
C THR A 266 52.04 -8.87 3.81
N LEU A 267 51.39 -9.09 2.66
CA LEU A 267 50.35 -10.10 2.49
C LEU A 267 50.92 -11.53 2.50
N ASN A 268 52.11 -11.74 1.94
CA ASN A 268 52.84 -13.02 2.01
C ASN A 268 53.01 -13.52 3.45
N ALA A 269 53.14 -12.63 4.44
CA ALA A 269 53.29 -13.01 5.85
C ALA A 269 52.07 -13.72 6.46
N ALA A 270 50.89 -13.71 5.81
CA ALA A 270 49.73 -14.51 6.21
C ALA A 270 49.60 -15.85 5.45
N GLU A 271 50.41 -16.10 4.42
CA GLU A 271 50.34 -17.24 3.49
C GLU A 271 48.96 -17.37 2.80
N PRO A 272 48.55 -16.40 1.95
CA PRO A 272 47.39 -16.54 1.08
C PRO A 272 47.60 -17.65 0.05
N SER A 273 46.51 -18.16 -0.53
CA SER A 273 46.55 -19.23 -1.55
C SER A 273 47.00 -18.73 -2.94
N LEU A 274 46.73 -17.46 -3.23
CA LEU A 274 47.23 -16.72 -4.41
C LEU A 274 47.40 -15.24 -4.05
N ILE A 275 48.21 -14.51 -4.83
CA ILE A 275 48.27 -13.05 -4.83
C ILE A 275 48.05 -12.53 -6.26
N ARG A 276 47.28 -11.47 -6.41
CA ARG A 276 47.07 -10.66 -7.63
C ARG A 276 47.25 -9.18 -7.27
N LYS A 277 47.36 -8.24 -8.22
CA LYS A 277 47.51 -6.83 -7.87
C LYS A 277 46.17 -6.21 -7.56
N GLU A 278 45.23 -6.33 -8.49
CA GLU A 278 43.87 -5.79 -8.38
C GLU A 278 42.84 -6.87 -8.73
N ILE A 279 41.55 -6.61 -8.43
CA ILE A 279 40.45 -7.55 -8.69
C ILE A 279 40.30 -7.89 -10.19
N SER A 280 40.68 -6.99 -11.09
CA SER A 280 40.72 -7.18 -12.54
C SER A 280 41.72 -8.25 -13.01
N ASP A 281 42.75 -8.55 -12.21
CA ASP A 281 43.75 -9.59 -12.51
C ASP A 281 43.30 -11.00 -12.05
N ILE A 282 42.17 -11.12 -11.36
CA ILE A 282 41.62 -12.40 -10.91
C ILE A 282 40.75 -12.98 -12.02
N SER A 283 41.18 -14.08 -12.62
CA SER A 283 40.38 -14.83 -13.59
C SER A 283 39.48 -15.88 -12.93
N LEU A 284 38.44 -16.32 -13.63
CA LEU A 284 37.63 -17.46 -13.20
C LEU A 284 38.46 -18.76 -13.09
N GLU A 285 39.57 -18.88 -13.82
CA GLU A 285 40.52 -20.00 -13.76
C GLU A 285 41.36 -19.96 -12.47
N ASP A 286 41.73 -18.77 -12.00
CA ASP A 286 42.39 -18.58 -10.69
C ASP A 286 41.47 -19.00 -9.54
N ILE A 287 40.18 -18.69 -9.66
CA ILE A 287 39.14 -19.13 -8.72
C ILE A 287 38.95 -20.64 -8.80
N LEU A 288 38.62 -21.20 -9.97
CA LEU A 288 38.21 -22.60 -10.07
C LEU A 288 39.35 -23.62 -9.91
N ASN A 289 40.56 -23.31 -10.41
CA ASN A 289 41.66 -24.26 -10.52
C ASN A 289 42.95 -23.83 -9.80
N GLY A 290 43.00 -22.60 -9.25
CA GLY A 290 44.19 -22.05 -8.57
C GLY A 290 45.18 -21.37 -9.50
N GLY A 291 44.82 -21.18 -10.77
CA GLY A 291 45.61 -20.45 -11.76
C GLY A 291 46.83 -21.21 -12.27
N SER A 292 47.26 -20.89 -13.50
CA SER A 292 48.56 -21.36 -13.99
C SER A 292 49.68 -20.45 -13.46
N GLY A 293 50.62 -21.01 -12.70
CA GLY A 293 51.71 -20.28 -12.06
C GLY A 293 52.78 -19.80 -13.05
N SER A 294 52.44 -18.80 -13.88
CA SER A 294 53.22 -18.39 -15.05
C SER A 294 53.33 -16.86 -15.20
N HIS A 295 53.98 -16.20 -14.25
CA HIS A 295 54.50 -14.83 -14.45
C HIS A 295 55.99 -14.74 -14.12
N ASN A 296 56.80 -15.11 -15.11
CA ASN A 296 58.20 -14.71 -15.21
C ASN A 296 58.55 -14.40 -16.67
N VAL A 297 58.27 -13.14 -17.04
CA VAL A 297 59.06 -12.27 -17.94
C VAL A 297 59.40 -12.78 -19.37
N MET A 298 58.89 -12.01 -20.35
CA MET A 298 59.47 -11.65 -21.67
C MET A 298 59.11 -12.36 -23.01
N VAL A 299 58.91 -11.47 -24.00
CA VAL A 299 59.31 -11.51 -25.43
C VAL A 299 58.36 -12.13 -26.50
N GLN A 300 57.79 -11.18 -27.27
CA GLN A 300 57.51 -11.12 -28.72
C GLN A 300 56.68 -12.19 -29.47
N GLU A 301 55.80 -11.64 -30.33
CA GLU A 301 55.43 -12.10 -31.68
C GLU A 301 54.65 -13.43 -31.83
N SER A 302 53.82 -13.61 -32.88
CA SER A 302 53.04 -12.66 -33.70
C SER A 302 52.09 -13.46 -34.60
N GLN A 303 50.88 -12.94 -34.88
CA GLN A 303 50.00 -13.43 -35.96
C GLN A 303 49.52 -14.91 -35.80
N SER A 304 48.55 -15.44 -36.56
CA SER A 304 47.26 -14.90 -37.03
C SER A 304 46.39 -16.03 -37.61
N ILE A 305 45.06 -15.80 -37.71
CA ILE A 305 44.19 -16.29 -38.81
C ILE A 305 43.76 -17.79 -38.81
N ASN A 306 42.47 -17.97 -38.53
CA ASN A 306 41.44 -18.74 -39.27
C ASN A 306 41.29 -20.28 -39.24
N ASP A 307 40.04 -20.66 -38.93
CA ASP A 307 39.08 -21.48 -39.71
C ASP A 307 39.08 -23.03 -39.77
N LEU A 308 37.88 -23.53 -39.40
CA LEU A 308 37.02 -24.48 -40.11
C LEU A 308 37.45 -25.96 -40.35
N ALA A 309 36.67 -26.83 -39.68
CA ALA A 309 35.70 -27.76 -40.29
C ALA A 309 35.99 -29.27 -40.42
N LEU A 310 35.13 -30.01 -39.70
CA LEU A 310 34.28 -31.13 -40.14
C LEU A 310 34.82 -32.58 -40.34
N SER A 311 33.97 -33.49 -39.82
CA SER A 311 33.63 -34.86 -40.25
C SER A 311 34.59 -36.04 -40.02
N PHE A 312 34.15 -36.96 -39.12
CA PHE A 312 33.65 -38.35 -39.37
C PHE A 312 34.23 -39.17 -40.56
N PRO A 313 34.29 -40.54 -40.50
CA PRO A 313 33.35 -41.44 -39.76
C PRO A 313 33.93 -42.80 -39.23
N GLU A 314 33.01 -43.75 -38.96
CA GLU A 314 33.11 -45.23 -39.17
C GLU A 314 33.51 -46.26 -38.08
N SER A 315 32.47 -46.76 -37.37
CA SER A 315 31.92 -48.14 -37.52
C SER A 315 32.42 -49.37 -36.72
N ASN A 316 31.43 -50.26 -36.46
CA ASN A 316 31.45 -51.74 -36.39
C ASN A 316 32.30 -52.52 -35.34
N MET A 317 31.63 -53.39 -34.57
CA MET A 317 31.95 -54.84 -34.55
C MET A 317 30.82 -55.73 -33.98
N THR A 318 31.04 -57.05 -33.93
CA THR A 318 29.98 -58.10 -33.89
C THR A 318 30.24 -59.25 -32.90
N GLY A 319 29.18 -59.73 -32.22
CA GLY A 319 29.12 -61.05 -31.57
C GLY A 319 29.83 -61.18 -30.20
N SER A 320 29.71 -62.30 -29.47
CA SER A 320 28.81 -63.47 -29.62
C SER A 320 28.87 -64.37 -28.36
N ILE A 321 27.81 -65.19 -28.10
CA ILE A 321 27.84 -66.51 -27.38
C ILE A 321 28.27 -66.51 -25.87
N THR A 322 27.71 -67.23 -24.90
CA THR A 322 26.42 -67.93 -24.59
C THR A 322 26.38 -68.07 -23.01
N GLU A 323 25.79 -69.01 -22.23
CA GLU A 323 24.93 -70.22 -22.38
C GLU A 323 24.25 -70.61 -21.03
N LEU A 324 23.38 -71.63 -21.07
CA LEU A 324 22.74 -72.41 -19.97
C LEU A 324 21.84 -71.68 -18.91
N ASP A 325 20.79 -72.30 -18.36
CA ASP A 325 19.68 -73.04 -19.03
C ASP A 325 18.44 -73.26 -18.10
N ASN A 326 17.37 -73.75 -18.72
CA ASN A 326 16.35 -74.68 -18.22
C ASN A 326 15.01 -74.23 -17.54
N TYR A 327 13.92 -74.45 -18.31
CA TYR A 327 12.65 -75.12 -17.95
C TYR A 327 11.62 -74.46 -16.97
N VAL A 328 10.29 -74.51 -17.20
CA VAL A 328 9.49 -74.78 -18.43
C VAL A 328 8.00 -74.40 -18.27
N THR A 329 7.31 -74.05 -19.38
CA THR A 329 5.82 -73.95 -19.58
C THR A 329 5.00 -72.96 -18.72
N SER A 330 3.85 -72.41 -19.16
CA SER A 330 3.19 -72.35 -20.49
C SER A 330 2.14 -71.23 -20.52
N GLY A 331 1.73 -70.79 -21.73
CA GLY A 331 0.55 -69.94 -21.95
C GLY A 331 0.86 -68.65 -22.70
N ALA A 332 0.50 -68.58 -23.98
CA ALA A 332 0.79 -67.44 -24.86
C ALA A 332 -0.47 -66.63 -25.22
N ILE A 333 -0.31 -65.32 -25.40
CA ILE A 333 -0.99 -64.47 -26.39
C ILE A 333 -0.16 -63.18 -26.58
N SER A 334 0.01 -62.77 -27.84
CA SER A 334 0.66 -61.52 -28.28
C SER A 334 -0.42 -60.58 -28.85
N SER A 335 -0.29 -59.24 -28.97
CA SER A 335 0.82 -58.26 -28.81
C SER A 335 0.17 -56.90 -28.40
N MET A 336 0.80 -55.71 -28.27
CA MET A 336 2.09 -55.14 -28.72
C MET A 336 2.61 -54.07 -27.72
N GLY A 337 3.85 -53.62 -27.91
CA GLY A 337 4.14 -52.18 -28.03
C GLY A 337 4.24 -51.30 -26.77
N GLY A 338 4.15 -51.83 -25.55
CA GLY A 338 4.32 -51.03 -24.33
C GLY A 338 5.78 -50.75 -23.97
N VAL A 339 6.15 -49.48 -23.79
CA VAL A 339 7.42 -49.11 -23.13
C VAL A 339 7.31 -49.46 -21.64
N GLN A 340 8.05 -50.46 -21.19
CA GLN A 340 7.89 -51.07 -19.85
C GLN A 340 8.58 -50.26 -18.75
N VAL A 341 8.15 -49.00 -18.55
CA VAL A 341 8.64 -48.16 -17.45
C VAL A 341 8.19 -48.78 -16.12
N THR A 342 9.14 -49.19 -15.27
CA THR A 342 8.81 -49.74 -13.95
C THR A 342 8.06 -48.70 -13.11
N ARG A 343 7.14 -49.12 -12.23
CA ARG A 343 6.41 -48.19 -11.34
C ARG A 343 7.37 -47.27 -10.56
N ARG A 344 8.54 -47.78 -10.16
CA ARG A 344 9.59 -47.03 -9.46
C ARG A 344 10.20 -45.91 -10.32
N ASN A 345 10.38 -46.16 -11.62
CA ASN A 345 10.85 -45.15 -12.56
C ASN A 345 9.74 -44.15 -12.91
N VAL A 346 8.49 -44.57 -13.13
CA VAL A 346 7.35 -43.65 -13.31
C VAL A 346 7.24 -42.69 -12.12
N VAL A 347 7.31 -43.21 -10.89
CA VAL A 347 7.29 -42.39 -9.66
C VAL A 347 8.49 -41.45 -9.60
N ARG A 348 9.71 -41.89 -9.95
CA ARG A 348 10.90 -41.02 -9.85
C ARG A 348 11.00 -39.95 -10.94
N TYR A 349 10.58 -40.23 -12.17
CA TYR A 349 10.46 -39.19 -13.21
C TYR A 349 9.31 -38.24 -12.91
N GLY A 350 8.18 -38.75 -12.40
CA GLY A 350 7.09 -37.94 -11.87
C GLY A 350 7.57 -37.00 -10.76
N SER A 351 8.26 -37.53 -9.74
CA SER A 351 8.76 -36.72 -8.62
C SER A 351 9.83 -35.71 -9.06
N LEU A 352 10.69 -36.05 -10.03
CA LEU A 352 11.68 -35.11 -10.57
C LEU A 352 11.03 -34.00 -11.41
N GLY A 353 10.04 -34.34 -12.23
CA GLY A 353 9.25 -33.36 -13.01
C GLY A 353 8.41 -32.45 -12.12
N ILE A 354 7.84 -32.99 -11.04
CA ILE A 354 7.16 -32.21 -9.99
C ILE A 354 8.17 -31.31 -9.28
N ALA A 355 9.31 -31.82 -8.82
CA ALA A 355 10.32 -31.02 -8.14
C ALA A 355 10.87 -29.88 -9.02
N ALA A 356 11.13 -30.13 -10.31
CA ALA A 356 11.54 -29.11 -11.25
C ALA A 356 10.43 -28.08 -11.53
N SER A 357 9.17 -28.51 -11.63
CA SER A 357 8.01 -27.61 -11.77
C SER A 357 7.79 -26.75 -10.53
N CYS A 358 7.94 -27.33 -9.33
CA CYS A 358 7.86 -26.61 -8.06
C CYS A 358 9.01 -25.62 -7.90
N LEU A 359 10.25 -26.01 -8.22
CA LEU A 359 11.40 -25.11 -8.18
C LEU A 359 11.21 -23.93 -9.17
N LEU A 360 10.78 -24.21 -10.41
CA LEU A 360 10.47 -23.17 -11.39
C LEU A 360 9.37 -22.23 -10.89
N PHE A 361 8.29 -22.78 -10.32
CA PHE A 361 7.20 -22.01 -9.72
C PHE A 361 7.69 -21.12 -8.55
N THR A 362 8.49 -21.66 -7.63
CA THR A 362 9.07 -20.91 -6.50
C THR A 362 10.00 -19.80 -6.97
N ILE A 363 10.77 -20.01 -8.04
CA ILE A 363 11.64 -18.98 -8.64
C ILE A 363 10.80 -17.89 -9.32
N THR A 364 9.82 -18.25 -10.17
CA THR A 364 8.98 -17.26 -10.87
C THR A 364 8.02 -16.51 -9.95
N ASN A 365 7.71 -17.07 -8.77
CA ASN A 365 6.85 -16.46 -7.76
C ASN A 365 7.64 -16.05 -6.49
N TRP A 366 8.95 -15.87 -6.57
CA TRP A 366 9.82 -15.68 -5.39
C TRP A 366 9.31 -14.60 -4.43
N LYS A 367 8.90 -13.42 -4.96
CA LYS A 367 8.33 -12.34 -4.15
C LYS A 367 7.11 -12.82 -3.35
N ALA A 368 6.14 -13.46 -4.02
CA ALA A 368 4.97 -14.06 -3.37
C ALA A 368 5.31 -15.16 -2.32
N MET A 369 6.47 -15.81 -2.44
CA MET A 369 6.93 -16.83 -1.49
C MET A 369 7.60 -16.24 -0.23
N GLN A 370 8.13 -15.00 -0.27
CA GLN A 370 8.72 -14.34 0.91
C GLN A 370 7.68 -14.07 2.03
N TYR A 371 6.41 -13.89 1.64
CA TYR A 371 5.26 -13.70 2.53
C TYR A 371 4.71 -15.01 3.14
N ALA A 372 5.07 -16.17 2.57
CA ALA A 372 4.57 -17.46 3.03
C ALA A 372 5.30 -17.89 4.31
N SER A 373 4.57 -18.06 5.42
CA SER A 373 5.14 -18.67 6.62
C SER A 373 5.26 -20.20 6.44
N PRO A 374 6.48 -20.78 6.51
CA PRO A 374 6.63 -22.24 6.50
C PRO A 374 5.96 -22.90 7.70
N LYS A 375 5.89 -22.18 8.84
CA LYS A 375 5.20 -22.63 10.05
C LYS A 375 3.69 -22.62 9.88
N ALA A 376 3.11 -21.68 9.12
CA ALA A 376 1.69 -21.72 8.77
C ALA A 376 1.35 -22.93 7.90
N ILE A 377 2.21 -23.27 6.94
CA ILE A 377 2.06 -24.48 6.09
C ILE A 377 2.15 -25.74 6.96
N TRP A 378 3.10 -25.80 7.90
CA TRP A 378 3.20 -26.88 8.88
C TRP A 378 1.95 -27.00 9.76
N ASN A 379 1.48 -25.89 10.32
CA ASN A 379 0.26 -25.82 11.13
C ASN A 379 -0.99 -26.29 10.35
N LEU A 380 -1.06 -26.01 9.04
CA LEU A 380 -2.15 -26.46 8.16
C LEU A 380 -2.09 -27.97 7.88
N LEU A 381 -0.89 -28.54 7.72
CA LEU A 381 -0.69 -29.96 7.40
C LEU A 381 -0.81 -30.89 8.61
N PHE A 382 -0.37 -30.44 9.79
CA PHE A 382 -0.28 -31.26 11.00
C PHE A 382 -1.24 -30.83 12.13
N GLY A 383 -1.93 -29.70 11.96
CA GLY A 383 -2.92 -29.17 12.89
C GLY A 383 -2.33 -28.39 14.07
N THR A 384 -3.18 -27.57 14.68
CA THR A 384 -2.88 -26.78 15.88
C THR A 384 -4.01 -26.93 16.90
N GLY A 385 -3.68 -26.77 18.19
CA GLY A 385 -4.64 -26.86 19.29
C GLY A 385 -5.54 -25.63 19.37
N ASN A 386 -6.48 -25.50 18.43
CA ASN A 386 -7.31 -24.31 18.29
C ASN A 386 -8.37 -24.19 19.41
N PRO A 387 -8.76 -22.95 19.79
CA PRO A 387 -9.95 -22.72 20.61
C PRO A 387 -11.21 -23.34 20.00
N PRO A 388 -12.21 -23.74 20.81
CA PRO A 388 -13.48 -24.27 20.32
C PRO A 388 -14.36 -23.15 19.75
N PHE A 389 -14.05 -22.67 18.54
CA PHE A 389 -14.67 -21.47 17.95
C PHE A 389 -16.15 -21.59 17.61
N GLU A 390 -16.66 -22.81 17.38
CA GLU A 390 -18.07 -23.06 17.09
C GLU A 390 -19.00 -22.61 18.22
N GLN A 391 -20.14 -22.00 17.86
CA GLN A 391 -21.25 -21.77 18.78
C GLN A 391 -22.24 -22.94 18.69
N LYS A 392 -22.81 -23.31 19.84
CA LYS A 392 -24.14 -23.92 19.88
C LYS A 392 -25.16 -22.79 20.00
N GLU A 393 -26.26 -22.89 19.26
CA GLU A 393 -27.16 -21.76 19.00
C GLU A 393 -27.79 -21.17 20.29
N ASP A 394 -27.97 -21.98 21.34
CA ASP A 394 -28.55 -21.57 22.64
C ASP A 394 -27.53 -21.08 23.70
N ALA A 395 -26.23 -20.96 23.38
CA ALA A 395 -25.20 -20.70 24.40
C ALA A 395 -25.14 -19.23 24.85
N SER A 396 -25.29 -18.98 26.17
CA SER A 396 -25.19 -17.62 26.74
C SER A 396 -23.75 -17.09 26.74
N SER A 397 -23.57 -15.76 26.78
CA SER A 397 -22.22 -15.16 26.83
C SER A 397 -21.42 -15.62 28.05
N SER A 398 -22.06 -15.78 29.22
CA SER A 398 -21.40 -16.28 30.43
C SER A 398 -20.98 -17.75 30.31
N GLN A 399 -21.77 -18.60 29.64
CA GLN A 399 -21.37 -19.96 29.29
C GLN A 399 -20.19 -19.96 28.30
N ARG A 400 -20.19 -19.04 27.33
CA ARG A 400 -19.13 -18.90 26.33
C ARG A 400 -17.80 -18.48 26.93
N ILE A 401 -17.82 -17.49 27.82
CA ILE A 401 -16.63 -17.07 28.59
C ILE A 401 -16.11 -18.25 29.43
N GLN A 402 -16.98 -19.00 30.11
CA GLN A 402 -16.55 -20.15 30.93
C GLN A 402 -15.95 -21.29 30.09
N GLN A 403 -16.40 -21.51 28.84
CA GLN A 403 -15.74 -22.43 27.90
C GLN A 403 -14.31 -21.98 27.59
N PHE A 404 -14.09 -20.69 27.31
CA PHE A 404 -12.75 -20.17 27.06
C PHE A 404 -11.87 -20.15 28.31
N VAL A 405 -12.42 -19.90 29.52
CA VAL A 405 -11.69 -20.04 30.79
C VAL A 405 -11.20 -21.49 30.97
N ASN A 406 -12.03 -22.49 30.66
CA ASN A 406 -11.64 -23.90 30.74
C ASN A 406 -10.53 -24.25 29.73
N TYR A 407 -10.66 -23.77 28.49
CA TYR A 407 -9.64 -23.94 27.43
C TYR A 407 -8.30 -23.27 27.80
N ILE A 408 -8.32 -22.02 28.28
CA ILE A 408 -7.12 -21.30 28.73
C ILE A 408 -6.48 -22.02 29.94
N SER A 409 -7.29 -22.64 30.82
CA SER A 409 -6.76 -23.44 31.93
C SER A 409 -5.99 -24.69 31.51
N ASP A 410 -6.41 -25.34 30.41
CA ASP A 410 -5.71 -26.48 29.82
C ASP A 410 -4.43 -26.02 29.08
N VAL A 411 -4.54 -24.99 28.23
CA VAL A 411 -3.40 -24.38 27.53
C VAL A 411 -2.32 -23.88 28.51
N ASP A 412 -2.69 -23.30 29.65
CA ASP A 412 -1.74 -22.86 30.67
C ASP A 412 -1.16 -24.02 31.51
N ALA A 413 -1.89 -25.14 31.69
CA ALA A 413 -1.39 -26.31 32.40
C ALA A 413 -0.33 -27.11 31.61
N ARG A 414 -0.41 -27.09 30.27
CA ARG A 414 0.51 -27.80 29.38
C ARG A 414 1.92 -27.19 29.40
N LYS A 415 2.93 -28.03 29.61
CA LYS A 415 4.37 -27.64 29.52
C LYS A 415 4.86 -27.43 28.08
N SER A 416 4.15 -27.95 27.08
CA SER A 416 4.50 -27.87 25.65
C SER A 416 3.83 -26.71 24.91
N THR A 417 3.10 -25.83 25.62
CA THR A 417 2.46 -24.65 25.02
C THR A 417 3.51 -23.66 24.50
N THR A 418 3.36 -23.25 23.25
CA THR A 418 4.22 -22.27 22.58
C THR A 418 4.34 -20.99 23.39
N ILE A 419 5.57 -20.60 23.71
CA ILE A 419 5.89 -19.23 24.14
C ILE A 419 5.99 -18.35 22.89
N VAL A 420 5.39 -17.17 22.93
CA VAL A 420 5.50 -16.17 21.87
C VAL A 420 6.94 -15.63 21.85
N PRO A 421 7.61 -15.56 20.68
CA PRO A 421 8.95 -15.00 20.58
C PRO A 421 9.00 -13.55 21.05
N GLU A 422 10.18 -13.10 21.51
CA GLU A 422 10.40 -11.70 21.87
C GLU A 422 10.49 -10.83 20.60
N PHE A 423 10.08 -9.56 20.69
CA PHE A 423 10.21 -8.62 19.57
C PHE A 423 11.70 -8.44 19.20
N PRO A 424 12.08 -8.50 17.90
CA PRO A 424 13.47 -8.28 17.50
C PRO A 424 13.98 -6.90 17.94
N SER A 425 15.13 -6.87 18.60
CA SER A 425 15.62 -5.69 19.34
C SER A 425 16.01 -4.46 18.50
N LYS A 426 16.02 -4.58 17.17
CA LYS A 426 16.28 -3.49 16.21
C LYS A 426 15.01 -2.95 15.51
N LEU A 427 13.80 -3.42 15.83
CA LEU A 427 12.57 -2.91 15.19
C LEU A 427 12.19 -1.52 15.70
N ASP A 428 11.69 -0.68 14.79
CA ASP A 428 11.11 0.62 15.09
C ASP A 428 9.70 0.52 15.68
N TRP A 429 9.34 1.51 16.51
CA TRP A 429 8.05 1.60 17.19
C TRP A 429 7.42 2.97 17.02
N LEU A 430 6.09 2.98 17.00
CA LEU A 430 5.22 4.17 16.98
C LEU A 430 4.23 4.09 18.15
N ASN A 431 3.71 5.25 18.57
CA ASN A 431 2.87 5.46 19.75
C ASN A 431 3.53 5.10 21.10
N THR A 432 4.77 4.59 21.13
CA THR A 432 5.52 4.18 22.34
C THR A 432 7.03 4.10 22.09
N SER A 433 7.81 3.83 23.13
CA SER A 433 9.22 3.40 23.02
C SER A 433 9.30 1.87 22.93
N PRO A 434 10.36 1.27 22.36
CA PRO A 434 10.44 -0.17 22.13
C PRO A 434 10.13 -1.05 23.34
N LEU A 435 9.09 -1.89 23.20
CA LEU A 435 8.56 -2.76 24.25
C LEU A 435 9.12 -4.18 24.15
N GLN A 436 9.27 -4.85 25.29
CA GLN A 436 9.63 -6.27 25.38
C GLN A 436 8.50 -7.08 26.03
N LEU A 437 8.10 -8.20 25.40
CA LEU A 437 7.12 -9.15 25.90
C LEU A 437 7.53 -9.75 27.26
N GLY A 438 8.81 -10.09 27.41
CA GLY A 438 9.36 -10.68 28.63
C GLY A 438 9.52 -9.71 29.81
N ARG A 439 9.41 -8.39 29.58
CA ARG A 439 9.72 -7.34 30.56
C ARG A 439 8.57 -6.34 30.78
N ASP A 440 8.11 -5.70 29.71
CA ASP A 440 7.22 -4.53 29.77
C ASP A 440 5.74 -4.90 29.61
N LEU A 441 5.47 -5.96 28.84
CA LEU A 441 4.14 -6.56 28.68
C LEU A 441 3.91 -7.77 29.61
N LYS A 442 4.93 -8.14 30.39
CA LYS A 442 4.82 -9.17 31.42
C LYS A 442 3.71 -8.81 32.41
N GLY A 443 2.90 -9.79 32.80
CA GLY A 443 1.75 -9.53 33.67
C GLY A 443 0.51 -9.00 32.93
N LYS A 444 0.49 -8.94 31.60
CA LYS A 444 -0.65 -8.44 30.81
C LYS A 444 -1.24 -9.49 29.90
N VAL A 445 -2.53 -9.38 29.61
CA VAL A 445 -3.13 -10.06 28.47
C VAL A 445 -2.83 -9.19 27.25
N VAL A 446 -2.10 -9.72 26.27
CA VAL A 446 -1.70 -8.97 25.07
C VAL A 446 -2.46 -9.50 23.86
N LEU A 447 -3.01 -8.61 23.05
CA LEU A 447 -3.53 -8.90 21.73
C LEU A 447 -2.56 -8.33 20.68
N LEU A 448 -1.79 -9.19 20.03
CA LEU A 448 -1.03 -8.79 18.85
C LEU A 448 -1.98 -8.77 17.66
N ASP A 449 -2.01 -7.69 16.88
CA ASP A 449 -2.70 -7.62 15.60
C ASP A 449 -1.68 -7.63 14.45
N PHE A 450 -1.73 -8.63 13.58
CA PHE A 450 -0.88 -8.73 12.40
C PHE A 450 -1.59 -8.09 11.21
N TRP A 451 -1.24 -6.83 10.96
CA TRP A 451 -1.94 -5.94 10.02
C TRP A 451 -0.98 -5.33 8.99
N THR A 452 -1.54 -4.73 7.93
CA THR A 452 -0.83 -3.91 6.94
C THR A 452 -1.81 -2.82 6.47
N TYR A 453 -1.35 -1.59 6.23
CA TYR A 453 -2.27 -0.46 6.04
C TYR A 453 -2.86 -0.33 4.64
N CYS A 454 -2.34 -1.08 3.66
CA CYS A 454 -2.94 -1.17 2.32
C CYS A 454 -4.28 -1.92 2.32
N CYS A 455 -4.45 -2.90 3.23
CA CYS A 455 -5.47 -3.92 3.15
C CYS A 455 -6.77 -3.48 3.84
N ILE A 456 -7.86 -3.42 3.08
CA ILE A 456 -9.19 -3.02 3.56
C ILE A 456 -9.70 -3.91 4.71
N ASN A 457 -9.38 -5.20 4.70
CA ASN A 457 -9.72 -6.14 5.77
C ASN A 457 -9.06 -5.78 7.12
N CYS A 458 -7.87 -5.16 7.09
CA CYS A 458 -7.23 -4.61 8.28
C CYS A 458 -7.90 -3.31 8.75
N MET A 459 -8.34 -2.46 7.84
CA MET A 459 -8.99 -1.19 8.21
C MET A 459 -10.33 -1.45 8.91
N HIS A 460 -11.10 -2.41 8.39
CA HIS A 460 -12.37 -2.85 8.96
C HIS A 460 -12.33 -3.37 10.40
N VAL A 461 -11.16 -3.76 10.93
CA VAL A 461 -11.02 -4.26 12.31
C VAL A 461 -10.52 -3.22 13.30
N LEU A 462 -10.10 -2.02 12.85
CA LEU A 462 -9.68 -0.96 13.75
C LEU A 462 -10.82 -0.52 14.72
N PRO A 463 -12.10 -0.41 14.31
CA PRO A 463 -13.21 -0.17 15.25
C PRO A 463 -13.48 -1.36 16.20
N ASP A 464 -13.14 -2.58 15.78
CA ASP A 464 -13.23 -3.77 16.64
C ASP A 464 -12.13 -3.77 17.72
N LEU A 465 -10.93 -3.27 17.40
CA LEU A 465 -9.82 -3.08 18.34
C LEU A 465 -10.10 -1.90 19.29
N GLU A 466 -10.54 -0.74 18.78
CA GLU A 466 -10.89 0.42 19.61
C GLU A 466 -11.98 0.07 20.64
N PHE A 467 -12.96 -0.76 20.27
CA PHE A 467 -13.95 -1.28 21.21
C PHE A 467 -13.30 -2.08 22.36
N LEU A 468 -12.34 -2.94 22.06
CA LEU A 468 -11.63 -3.75 23.07
C LEU A 468 -10.74 -2.87 23.96
N GLU A 469 -9.99 -1.93 23.38
CA GLU A 469 -9.20 -0.95 24.12
C GLU A 469 -10.07 -0.15 25.08
N ASN A 470 -11.20 0.40 24.61
CA ASN A 470 -12.12 1.17 25.46
C ASN A 470 -12.82 0.31 26.53
N LYS A 471 -13.20 -0.94 26.23
CA LYS A 471 -13.82 -1.87 27.20
C LYS A 471 -12.84 -2.28 28.31
N TYR A 472 -11.55 -2.42 27.98
CA TYR A 472 -10.53 -2.97 28.89
C TYR A 472 -9.43 -1.98 29.33
N LYS A 473 -9.58 -0.67 29.07
CA LYS A 473 -8.59 0.38 29.39
C LYS A 473 -8.10 0.39 30.85
N ASP A 474 -8.98 0.07 31.80
CA ASP A 474 -8.69 0.06 33.25
C ASP A 474 -8.23 -1.33 33.74
N MET A 475 -8.10 -2.29 32.80
CA MET A 475 -7.68 -3.67 33.04
C MET A 475 -6.24 -3.89 32.52
N PRO A 476 -5.54 -4.94 32.98
CA PRO A 476 -4.19 -5.30 32.53
C PRO A 476 -4.22 -5.97 31.13
N PHE A 477 -4.71 -5.22 30.14
CA PHE A 477 -4.85 -5.59 28.73
C PHE A 477 -4.08 -4.60 27.84
N VAL A 478 -3.49 -5.06 26.74
CA VAL A 478 -2.78 -4.23 25.76
C VAL A 478 -3.00 -4.78 24.35
N VAL A 479 -3.33 -3.91 23.39
CA VAL A 479 -3.22 -4.19 21.95
C VAL A 479 -1.83 -3.77 21.47
N VAL A 480 -1.22 -4.53 20.57
CA VAL A 480 0.00 -4.13 19.83
C VAL A 480 -0.20 -4.44 18.35
N GLY A 481 -0.16 -3.41 17.51
CA GLY A 481 -0.19 -3.56 16.05
C GLY A 481 1.18 -4.01 15.54
N VAL A 482 1.32 -5.28 15.17
CA VAL A 482 2.52 -5.83 14.53
C VAL A 482 2.40 -5.62 13.02
N HIS A 483 2.83 -4.44 12.59
CA HIS A 483 2.72 -4.02 11.20
C HIS A 483 3.63 -4.89 10.32
N SER A 484 3.01 -5.67 9.44
CA SER A 484 3.61 -6.72 8.63
C SER A 484 3.40 -6.38 7.14
N ALA A 485 4.27 -5.53 6.61
CA ALA A 485 4.15 -4.83 5.32
C ALA A 485 3.96 -5.73 4.08
N LYS A 486 2.79 -5.69 3.42
CA LYS A 486 2.60 -6.39 2.14
C LYS A 486 3.49 -5.78 1.04
N PHE A 487 3.41 -4.47 0.85
CA PHE A 487 4.11 -3.72 -0.20
C PHE A 487 5.47 -3.18 0.27
N ASP A 488 6.33 -2.79 -0.67
CA ASP A 488 7.70 -2.33 -0.33
C ASP A 488 7.67 -0.96 0.37
N ASN A 489 6.79 -0.04 -0.06
CA ASN A 489 6.53 1.24 0.62
C ASN A 489 6.05 1.07 2.07
N GLU A 490 5.25 0.03 2.34
CA GLU A 490 4.71 -0.22 3.68
C GLU A 490 5.78 -0.60 4.73
N LYS A 491 7.04 -0.83 4.30
CA LYS A 491 8.18 -1.03 5.21
C LYS A 491 8.73 0.27 5.79
N ASP A 492 8.45 1.42 5.18
CA ASP A 492 8.96 2.72 5.60
C ASP A 492 8.20 3.24 6.85
N LEU A 493 8.95 3.66 7.87
CA LEU A 493 8.40 4.11 9.15
C LEU A 493 7.56 5.39 9.04
N GLU A 494 7.88 6.30 8.12
CA GLU A 494 7.13 7.54 7.88
C GLU A 494 5.80 7.27 7.15
N ALA A 495 5.78 6.24 6.29
CA ALA A 495 4.58 5.75 5.64
C ALA A 495 3.65 5.07 6.66
N ILE A 496 4.18 4.17 7.50
CA ILE A 496 3.42 3.56 8.62
C ILE A 496 2.95 4.64 9.60
N ARG A 497 3.77 5.65 9.93
CA ARG A 497 3.35 6.77 10.81
C ARG A 497 2.22 7.58 10.19
N SER A 498 2.29 7.84 8.89
CA SER A 498 1.21 8.49 8.16
C SER A 498 -0.06 7.66 8.15
N ALA A 499 0.02 6.32 8.02
CA ALA A 499 -1.13 5.44 8.19
C ALA A 499 -1.71 5.45 9.62
N VAL A 500 -0.89 5.37 10.66
CA VAL A 500 -1.30 5.51 12.07
C VAL A 500 -2.06 6.83 12.29
N LEU A 501 -1.58 7.91 11.69
CA LEU A 501 -2.18 9.26 11.78
C LEU A 501 -3.46 9.43 10.93
N ARG A 502 -3.56 8.70 9.81
CA ARG A 502 -4.72 8.65 8.89
C ARG A 502 -5.87 7.82 9.47
N TYR A 503 -5.56 6.66 10.07
CA TYR A 503 -6.57 5.75 10.60
C TYR A 503 -6.88 5.98 12.09
N GLY A 504 -6.08 6.79 12.80
CA GLY A 504 -6.35 7.25 14.17
C GLY A 504 -5.83 6.31 15.26
N ILE A 505 -4.94 5.37 14.93
CA ILE A 505 -4.46 4.29 15.78
C ILE A 505 -3.75 4.83 17.04
N THR A 506 -4.16 4.38 18.23
CA THR A 506 -3.61 4.83 19.53
C THR A 506 -2.84 3.77 20.32
N HIS A 507 -2.99 2.49 20.01
CA HIS A 507 -2.16 1.44 20.59
C HIS A 507 -0.71 1.50 20.05
N PRO A 508 0.27 0.93 20.78
CA PRO A 508 1.60 0.65 20.26
C PRO A 508 1.57 -0.02 18.89
N VAL A 509 2.42 0.45 17.97
CA VAL A 509 2.68 -0.21 16.68
C VAL A 509 4.16 -0.50 16.56
N VAL A 510 4.52 -1.69 16.08
CA VAL A 510 5.90 -2.11 15.79
C VAL A 510 6.02 -2.43 14.31
N ASN A 511 7.11 -1.98 13.67
CA ASN A 511 7.40 -2.27 12.27
C ASN A 511 8.10 -3.63 12.13
N ASP A 512 7.35 -4.70 11.89
CA ASP A 512 7.88 -6.00 11.44
C ASP A 512 7.72 -6.13 9.91
N GLY A 513 8.16 -5.10 9.17
CA GLY A 513 8.09 -5.05 7.70
C GLY A 513 8.83 -6.20 6.99
N GLU A 514 9.76 -6.88 7.68
CA GLU A 514 10.39 -8.11 7.19
C GLU A 514 9.67 -9.40 7.61
N MET A 515 8.57 -9.34 8.36
CA MET A 515 7.68 -10.45 8.73
C MET A 515 8.32 -11.57 9.58
N ASN A 516 9.16 -11.21 10.53
CA ASN A 516 9.85 -12.15 11.40
C ASN A 516 8.86 -12.83 12.36
N LEU A 517 8.10 -12.05 13.13
CA LEU A 517 7.16 -12.57 14.11
C LEU A 517 5.94 -13.20 13.43
N TRP A 518 5.52 -12.67 12.27
CA TRP A 518 4.54 -13.27 11.37
C TRP A 518 4.94 -14.71 10.98
N ARG A 519 6.18 -14.89 10.48
CA ARG A 519 6.69 -16.22 10.13
C ARG A 519 6.84 -17.12 11.36
N GLU A 520 7.40 -16.61 12.45
CA GLU A 520 7.65 -17.39 13.68
C GLU A 520 6.39 -17.80 14.45
N LEU A 521 5.27 -17.07 14.33
CA LEU A 521 3.99 -17.48 14.93
C LEU A 521 3.14 -18.36 14.00
N GLY A 522 3.44 -18.39 12.70
CA GLY A 522 2.69 -19.19 11.73
C GLY A 522 1.48 -18.47 11.16
N VAL A 523 1.57 -17.14 11.01
CA VAL A 523 0.52 -16.28 10.41
C VAL A 523 0.50 -16.45 8.89
N ASN A 524 -0.67 -16.31 8.27
CA ASN A 524 -0.87 -16.47 6.82
C ASN A 524 -2.02 -15.64 6.22
N SER A 525 -2.54 -14.64 6.93
CA SER A 525 -3.64 -13.78 6.48
C SER A 525 -3.64 -12.44 7.19
N TRP A 526 -4.05 -11.39 6.48
CA TRP A 526 -4.29 -10.06 7.02
C TRP A 526 -5.81 -9.84 7.21
N PRO A 527 -6.28 -9.36 8.38
CA PRO A 527 -5.57 -9.31 9.67
C PRO A 527 -5.44 -10.71 10.30
N THR A 528 -4.56 -10.85 11.30
CA THR A 528 -4.59 -12.01 12.22
C THR A 528 -4.29 -11.57 13.65
N PHE A 529 -5.19 -11.88 14.57
CA PHE A 529 -5.01 -11.59 15.99
C PHE A 529 -4.37 -12.76 16.72
N VAL A 530 -3.42 -12.46 17.61
CA VAL A 530 -2.76 -13.44 18.47
C VAL A 530 -2.90 -13.03 19.93
N LEU A 531 -3.60 -13.83 20.72
CA LEU A 531 -3.80 -13.59 22.15
C LEU A 531 -2.69 -14.26 22.97
N VAL A 532 -2.02 -13.47 23.81
CA VAL A 532 -0.89 -13.87 24.65
C VAL A 532 -1.24 -13.71 26.13
N GLY A 533 -0.87 -14.70 26.94
CA GLY A 533 -1.03 -14.65 28.40
C GLY A 533 0.08 -13.84 29.10
N PRO A 534 -0.12 -13.45 30.37
CA PRO A 534 0.83 -12.65 31.17
C PRO A 534 2.17 -13.35 31.45
N ASN A 535 2.30 -14.61 31.05
CA ASN A 535 3.49 -15.45 31.12
C ASN A 535 4.11 -15.75 29.74
N GLY A 536 3.73 -15.00 28.70
CA GLY A 536 4.25 -15.14 27.33
C GLY A 536 3.69 -16.32 26.53
N LYS A 537 2.75 -17.11 27.08
CA LYS A 537 2.13 -18.23 26.35
C LYS A 537 1.17 -17.75 25.27
N LEU A 538 1.27 -18.35 24.09
CA LEU A 538 0.26 -18.30 23.04
C LEU A 538 -1.04 -18.94 23.54
N LEU A 539 -2.13 -18.19 23.59
CA LEU A 539 -3.45 -18.68 24.02
C LEU A 539 -4.37 -18.99 22.84
N ALA A 540 -4.39 -18.11 21.82
CA ALA A 540 -5.23 -18.25 20.64
C ALA A 540 -4.63 -17.53 19.43
N GLN A 541 -4.99 -17.97 18.23
CA GLN A 541 -4.86 -17.20 16.99
C GLN A 541 -6.24 -17.11 16.31
N VAL A 542 -6.59 -15.94 15.78
CA VAL A 542 -7.88 -15.66 15.12
C VAL A 542 -7.58 -14.91 13.83
N ALA A 543 -7.84 -15.55 12.69
CA ALA A 543 -7.48 -15.05 11.36
C ALA A 543 -8.69 -14.46 10.64
N GLY A 544 -8.53 -13.27 10.05
CA GLY A 544 -9.58 -12.56 9.31
C GLY A 544 -10.42 -11.60 10.16
N GLU A 545 -11.27 -10.83 9.46
CA GLU A 545 -12.13 -9.79 10.03
C GLU A 545 -13.48 -10.30 10.60
N GLY A 546 -14.26 -9.40 11.22
CA GLY A 546 -15.61 -9.70 11.72
C GLY A 546 -15.66 -10.51 13.02
N HIS A 547 -14.55 -10.56 13.77
CA HIS A 547 -14.36 -11.45 14.91
C HIS A 547 -14.49 -10.78 16.30
N ARG A 548 -14.93 -9.51 16.41
CA ARG A 548 -15.08 -8.78 17.70
C ARG A 548 -15.60 -9.61 18.87
N LYS A 549 -16.74 -10.28 18.69
CA LYS A 549 -17.39 -11.07 19.75
C LYS A 549 -16.53 -12.26 20.21
N VAL A 550 -15.72 -12.84 19.33
CA VAL A 550 -14.82 -13.95 19.67
C VAL A 550 -13.60 -13.42 20.44
N LEU A 551 -13.00 -12.33 19.95
CA LEU A 551 -11.88 -11.65 20.63
C LEU A 551 -12.29 -11.18 22.03
N ASP A 552 -13.47 -10.54 22.15
CA ASP A 552 -13.98 -10.01 23.41
C ASP A 552 -14.15 -11.11 24.48
N ASN A 553 -14.85 -12.19 24.14
CA ASN A 553 -15.05 -13.33 25.06
C ASN A 553 -13.73 -14.05 25.40
N LEU A 554 -12.72 -14.03 24.51
CA LEU A 554 -11.39 -14.60 24.77
C LEU A 554 -10.56 -13.71 25.72
N VAL A 555 -10.57 -12.39 25.52
CA VAL A 555 -9.90 -11.42 26.40
C VAL A 555 -10.53 -11.43 27.80
N GLU A 556 -11.86 -11.44 27.90
CA GLU A 556 -12.56 -11.53 29.19
C GLU A 556 -12.21 -12.81 29.93
N ALA A 557 -12.20 -13.95 29.23
CA ALA A 557 -11.80 -15.24 29.79
C ALA A 557 -10.34 -15.27 30.28
N ALA A 558 -9.42 -14.66 29.53
CA ALA A 558 -8.01 -14.56 29.93
C ALA A 558 -7.85 -13.70 31.19
N LEU A 559 -8.45 -12.52 31.23
CA LEU A 559 -8.42 -11.62 32.39
C LEU A 559 -9.04 -12.29 33.63
N LEU A 560 -10.19 -12.96 33.50
CA LEU A 560 -10.85 -13.68 34.58
C LEU A 560 -10.02 -14.87 35.10
N PHE A 561 -9.32 -15.59 34.23
CA PHE A 561 -8.48 -16.73 34.61
C PHE A 561 -7.19 -16.27 35.31
N TYR A 562 -6.43 -15.37 34.70
CA TYR A 562 -5.15 -14.92 35.24
C TYR A 562 -5.30 -13.98 36.45
N GLY A 563 -6.42 -13.26 36.56
CA GLY A 563 -6.79 -12.50 37.75
C GLY A 563 -7.01 -13.41 38.97
N LYS A 564 -7.72 -14.53 38.80
CA LYS A 564 -7.86 -15.57 39.85
C LYS A 564 -6.51 -16.18 40.26
N LYS A 565 -5.55 -16.27 39.32
CA LYS A 565 -4.16 -16.70 39.61
C LYS A 565 -3.26 -15.59 40.20
N LYS A 566 -3.72 -14.34 40.29
CA LYS A 566 -2.92 -13.17 40.69
C LYS A 566 -1.64 -12.98 39.86
N LEU A 567 -1.71 -13.30 38.56
CA LEU A 567 -0.59 -13.18 37.61
C LEU A 567 -0.66 -11.91 36.76
N LEU A 568 -1.51 -10.94 37.12
CA LEU A 568 -1.75 -9.73 36.35
C LEU A 568 -1.14 -8.49 37.01
N ASP A 569 -0.58 -7.59 36.20
CA ASP A 569 0.02 -6.30 36.59
C ASP A 569 -0.69 -5.15 35.85
N SER A 570 -1.34 -4.27 36.63
CA SER A 570 -2.09 -3.11 36.15
C SER A 570 -1.24 -1.84 35.91
N LYS A 571 0.08 -1.87 36.12
CA LYS A 571 0.97 -0.75 35.78
C LYS A 571 0.83 -0.38 34.29
N PRO A 572 0.44 0.86 33.93
CA PRO A 572 0.25 1.23 32.52
C PRO A 572 1.57 1.20 31.73
N ILE A 573 1.47 0.96 30.43
CA ILE A 573 2.60 1.11 29.50
C ILE A 573 2.81 2.60 29.18
N PRO A 574 4.05 3.06 28.93
CA PRO A 574 4.30 4.43 28.49
C PRO A 574 3.84 4.60 27.03
N LEU A 575 2.95 5.55 26.78
CA LEU A 575 2.53 5.94 25.44
C LEU A 575 3.05 7.34 25.09
N ARG A 576 3.38 7.55 23.83
CA ARG A 576 3.75 8.83 23.22
C ARG A 576 3.11 8.85 21.83
N LEU A 577 1.88 9.36 21.72
CA LEU A 577 1.09 9.18 20.51
C LEU A 577 1.58 10.05 19.36
N GLU A 578 1.62 9.48 18.15
CA GLU A 578 2.04 10.20 16.94
C GLU A 578 1.16 11.43 16.69
N LYS A 579 -0.16 11.31 16.95
CA LYS A 579 -1.17 12.35 16.72
C LYS A 579 -0.97 13.62 17.55
N ASP A 580 -0.22 13.51 18.65
CA ASP A 580 0.11 14.64 19.52
C ASP A 580 1.40 15.36 19.07
N ASN A 581 2.08 14.83 18.04
CA ASN A 581 3.38 15.28 17.52
C ASN A 581 3.36 15.59 15.99
N ASP A 582 2.23 15.41 15.28
CA ASP A 582 2.15 15.58 13.82
C ASP A 582 2.36 17.04 13.38
N PRO A 583 3.45 17.38 12.65
CA PRO A 583 3.74 18.75 12.25
C PRO A 583 2.75 19.31 11.20
N ARG A 584 2.06 18.45 10.43
CA ARG A 584 1.14 18.89 9.36
C ARG A 584 -0.05 19.69 9.90
N LEU A 585 -0.42 19.45 11.16
CA LEU A 585 -1.45 20.20 11.91
C LEU A 585 -1.13 21.70 12.06
N LEU A 586 0.11 22.12 11.77
CA LEU A 586 0.56 23.51 11.80
C LEU A 586 0.79 24.12 10.41
N THR A 587 0.82 23.31 9.35
CA THR A 587 1.32 23.72 8.02
C THR A 587 0.31 23.59 6.88
N SER A 588 -0.80 22.86 7.04
CA SER A 588 -1.84 22.74 6.00
C SER A 588 -3.25 22.98 6.56
N PRO A 589 -4.16 23.62 5.79
CA PRO A 589 -5.58 23.66 6.11
C PRO A 589 -6.33 22.35 5.80
N LEU A 590 -5.69 21.41 5.07
CA LEU A 590 -6.20 20.07 4.77
C LEU A 590 -5.50 19.01 5.64
N LYS A 591 -6.11 17.83 5.76
CA LYS A 591 -5.53 16.67 6.43
C LYS A 591 -5.89 15.39 5.67
N PHE A 592 -4.87 14.74 5.09
CA PHE A 592 -4.99 13.56 4.22
C PHE A 592 -6.12 13.69 3.17
N PRO A 593 -6.05 14.65 2.22
CA PRO A 593 -7.03 14.75 1.15
C PRO A 593 -6.93 13.52 0.24
N GLY A 594 -8.05 12.81 0.05
CA GLY A 594 -8.08 11.54 -0.68
C GLY A 594 -8.39 11.68 -2.17
N LYS A 595 -9.47 12.40 -2.51
CA LYS A 595 -9.99 12.46 -3.89
C LYS A 595 -10.41 13.86 -4.30
N LEU A 596 -10.49 14.07 -5.62
CA LEU A 596 -10.80 15.32 -6.28
C LEU A 596 -11.90 15.13 -7.31
N ALA A 597 -12.71 16.17 -7.53
CA ALA A 597 -13.56 16.31 -8.71
C ALA A 597 -13.54 17.77 -9.19
N VAL A 598 -14.01 18.02 -10.41
CA VAL A 598 -14.03 19.36 -11.01
C VAL A 598 -15.42 19.72 -11.54
N ASP A 599 -15.82 20.97 -11.34
CA ASP A 599 -16.89 21.63 -12.09
C ASP A 599 -16.28 22.43 -13.23
N VAL A 600 -16.28 21.82 -14.42
CA VAL A 600 -15.79 22.42 -15.67
C VAL A 600 -16.54 23.71 -16.04
N LEU A 601 -17.84 23.81 -15.72
CA LEU A 601 -18.66 24.94 -16.17
C LEU A 601 -18.46 26.19 -15.31
N ASN A 602 -18.15 26.01 -14.01
CA ASN A 602 -17.99 27.12 -13.06
C ASN A 602 -16.56 27.23 -12.48
N ASN A 603 -15.58 26.53 -13.07
CA ASN A 603 -14.19 26.50 -12.63
C ASN A 603 -14.01 26.21 -11.12
N ARG A 604 -14.74 25.22 -10.58
CA ARG A 604 -14.62 24.80 -9.17
C ARG A 604 -13.83 23.51 -9.04
N LEU A 605 -12.94 23.44 -8.06
CA LEU A 605 -12.29 22.21 -7.60
C LEU A 605 -13.00 21.74 -6.33
N PHE A 606 -13.45 20.49 -6.32
CA PHE A 606 -13.98 19.81 -5.14
C PHE A 606 -12.86 18.93 -4.56
N ILE A 607 -12.59 19.08 -3.26
CA ILE A 607 -11.55 18.37 -2.52
C ILE A 607 -12.21 17.58 -1.40
N SER A 608 -12.00 16.26 -1.36
CA SER A 608 -12.35 15.47 -0.19
C SER A 608 -11.24 15.57 0.85
N ASP A 609 -11.48 16.36 1.91
CA ASP A 609 -10.54 16.63 2.99
C ASP A 609 -10.72 15.54 4.07
N SER A 610 -10.33 14.32 3.72
CA SER A 610 -10.85 13.08 4.31
C SER A 610 -10.70 13.03 5.84
N ASN A 611 -9.52 13.31 6.39
CA ASN A 611 -9.30 13.28 7.85
C ASN A 611 -9.72 14.57 8.58
N HIS A 612 -10.38 15.48 7.88
CA HIS A 612 -11.23 16.54 8.44
C HIS A 612 -12.72 16.28 8.21
N ASN A 613 -13.12 15.12 7.68
CA ASN A 613 -14.50 14.65 7.52
C ASN A 613 -15.43 15.65 6.80
N ARG A 614 -14.91 16.33 5.77
CA ARG A 614 -15.61 17.38 5.03
C ARG A 614 -15.23 17.39 3.55
N ILE A 615 -16.08 18.01 2.75
CA ILE A 615 -15.74 18.42 1.37
C ILE A 615 -15.39 19.91 1.39
N VAL A 616 -14.26 20.27 0.81
CA VAL A 616 -13.83 21.66 0.59
C VAL A 616 -14.02 22.00 -0.88
N VAL A 617 -14.51 23.22 -1.17
CA VAL A 617 -14.71 23.71 -2.53
C VAL A 617 -13.94 25.00 -2.74
N THR A 618 -13.09 25.01 -3.76
CA THR A 618 -12.29 26.17 -4.20
C THR A 618 -12.58 26.49 -5.66
N ASP A 619 -12.10 27.62 -6.16
CA ASP A 619 -11.85 27.78 -7.59
C ASP A 619 -10.60 26.97 -8.04
N LEU A 620 -10.26 27.05 -9.33
CA LEU A 620 -9.07 26.41 -9.92
C LEU A 620 -7.73 27.06 -9.48
N GLU A 621 -7.78 28.23 -8.87
CA GLU A 621 -6.64 29.02 -8.38
C GLU A 621 -6.41 28.85 -6.87
N GLY A 622 -7.26 28.05 -6.20
CA GLY A 622 -7.16 27.70 -4.79
C GLY A 622 -7.91 28.62 -3.82
N ASN A 623 -8.70 29.59 -4.32
CA ASN A 623 -9.49 30.48 -3.46
C ASN A 623 -10.73 29.74 -2.93
N PHE A 624 -10.95 29.81 -1.62
CA PHE A 624 -12.06 29.17 -0.94
C PHE A 624 -13.42 29.73 -1.34
N LEU A 625 -14.36 28.84 -1.67
CA LEU A 625 -15.74 29.18 -2.04
C LEU A 625 -16.74 28.72 -0.97
N VAL A 626 -16.72 27.43 -0.59
CA VAL A 626 -17.64 26.84 0.39
C VAL A 626 -17.06 25.53 0.95
N GLN A 627 -17.56 25.07 2.10
CA GLN A 627 -17.30 23.74 2.64
C GLN A 627 -18.62 23.03 2.99
N VAL A 628 -18.57 21.71 3.11
CA VAL A 628 -19.69 20.85 3.51
C VAL A 628 -19.19 19.88 4.56
N GLY A 629 -19.79 19.89 5.76
CA GLY A 629 -19.25 19.21 6.94
C GLY A 629 -18.51 20.16 7.89
N SER A 630 -19.06 21.35 8.16
CA SER A 630 -18.35 22.44 8.85
C SER A 630 -17.80 22.12 10.25
N THR A 631 -18.35 21.11 10.93
CA THR A 631 -17.87 20.65 12.25
C THR A 631 -16.61 19.80 12.17
N GLY A 632 -16.36 19.14 11.03
CA GLY A 632 -15.33 18.11 10.85
C GLY A 632 -15.51 16.85 11.72
N ALA A 633 -16.69 16.66 12.31
CA ALA A 633 -17.00 15.51 13.15
C ALA A 633 -17.29 14.25 12.31
N GLU A 634 -16.82 13.09 12.79
CA GLU A 634 -17.10 11.78 12.18
C GLU A 634 -18.58 11.39 12.39
N GLY A 635 -19.26 10.96 11.33
CA GLY A 635 -20.62 10.39 11.42
C GLY A 635 -21.41 10.45 10.12
N LEU A 636 -22.61 9.86 10.13
CA LEU A 636 -23.54 9.81 8.98
C LEU A 636 -24.79 10.69 9.26
N HIS A 637 -24.61 12.01 9.35
CA HIS A 637 -25.72 12.95 9.47
C HIS A 637 -26.03 13.62 8.13
N ASP A 638 -27.28 13.53 7.69
CA ASP A 638 -27.84 14.28 6.56
C ASP A 638 -28.38 15.64 7.05
N GLY A 639 -28.42 16.67 6.20
CA GLY A 639 -28.84 18.01 6.63
C GLY A 639 -28.46 19.11 5.66
N ASN A 640 -28.25 20.32 6.18
CA ASN A 640 -27.58 21.40 5.45
C ASN A 640 -26.04 21.24 5.52
N PHE A 641 -25.29 22.13 4.85
CA PHE A 641 -23.83 22.04 4.77
C PHE A 641 -23.08 22.19 6.12
N ASP A 642 -23.66 22.84 7.13
CA ASP A 642 -23.05 22.99 8.45
C ASP A 642 -23.36 21.79 9.37
N ASP A 643 -24.58 21.27 9.31
CA ASP A 643 -25.08 20.17 10.16
C ASP A 643 -24.74 18.77 9.63
N ALA A 644 -24.46 18.62 8.33
CA ALA A 644 -24.08 17.33 7.76
C ALA A 644 -22.72 16.84 8.30
N THR A 645 -22.56 15.52 8.41
CA THR A 645 -21.26 14.90 8.76
C THR A 645 -20.93 13.78 7.77
N PHE A 646 -19.63 13.46 7.68
CA PHE A 646 -19.06 12.38 6.86
C PHE A 646 -18.11 11.55 7.74
N ASN A 647 -17.58 10.44 7.23
CA ASN A 647 -16.51 9.69 7.90
C ASN A 647 -15.46 9.24 6.86
N ARG A 648 -14.34 9.98 6.85
CA ARG A 648 -13.21 9.85 5.90
C ARG A 648 -13.62 9.69 4.43
N PRO A 649 -14.43 10.63 3.89
CA PRO A 649 -14.93 10.54 2.52
C PRO A 649 -13.77 10.46 1.51
N GLN A 650 -13.98 9.65 0.47
CA GLN A 650 -13.06 9.47 -0.65
C GLN A 650 -13.72 9.99 -1.93
N GLY A 651 -14.06 9.10 -2.88
CA GLY A 651 -14.48 9.43 -4.25
C GLY A 651 -15.49 10.55 -4.41
N LEU A 652 -15.31 11.34 -5.47
CA LEU A 652 -16.15 12.48 -5.81
C LEU A 652 -16.55 12.42 -7.29
N ALA A 653 -17.85 12.52 -7.59
CA ALA A 653 -18.35 12.56 -8.97
C ALA A 653 -19.38 13.68 -9.14
N TYR A 654 -19.12 14.61 -10.08
CA TYR A 654 -19.95 15.80 -10.26
C TYR A 654 -20.93 15.68 -11.44
N ASN A 655 -22.19 16.02 -11.20
CA ASN A 655 -23.27 16.11 -12.18
C ASN A 655 -23.57 17.58 -12.48
N ALA A 656 -22.91 18.12 -13.50
CA ALA A 656 -23.04 19.51 -13.92
C ALA A 656 -24.46 19.93 -14.33
N LYS A 657 -25.28 19.00 -14.84
CA LYS A 657 -26.67 19.27 -15.26
C LYS A 657 -27.60 19.54 -14.08
N LYS A 658 -27.31 18.96 -12.91
CA LYS A 658 -28.13 19.10 -11.69
C LYS A 658 -27.41 19.83 -10.55
N ASN A 659 -26.15 20.23 -10.75
CA ASN A 659 -25.28 20.82 -9.73
C ASN A 659 -25.21 19.95 -8.44
N LEU A 660 -25.06 18.63 -8.64
CA LEU A 660 -24.95 17.64 -7.58
C LEU A 660 -23.54 17.03 -7.54
N LEU A 661 -23.03 16.74 -6.36
CA LEU A 661 -21.76 16.02 -6.17
C LEU A 661 -22.02 14.74 -5.37
N TYR A 662 -21.82 13.58 -6.00
CA TYR A 662 -21.87 12.28 -5.35
C TYR A 662 -20.57 12.04 -4.59
N VAL A 663 -20.67 11.48 -3.39
CA VAL A 663 -19.54 11.26 -2.47
C VAL A 663 -19.54 9.81 -2.00
N ALA A 664 -18.41 9.12 -2.19
CA ALA A 664 -18.12 7.86 -1.54
C ALA A 664 -17.66 8.13 -0.09
N ASP A 665 -18.52 7.83 0.87
CA ASP A 665 -18.35 8.15 2.29
C ASP A 665 -17.92 6.87 3.01
N THR A 666 -16.62 6.59 2.93
CA THR A 666 -16.04 5.24 2.95
C THR A 666 -16.22 4.52 4.28
N GLU A 667 -15.88 5.17 5.40
CA GLU A 667 -15.96 4.58 6.75
C GLU A 667 -17.38 4.64 7.33
N ASN A 668 -18.26 5.46 6.75
CA ASN A 668 -19.72 5.36 6.94
C ASN A 668 -20.34 4.25 6.07
N HIS A 669 -19.55 3.63 5.19
CA HIS A 669 -19.97 2.64 4.21
C HIS A 669 -21.20 3.10 3.41
N ALA A 670 -21.17 4.36 2.94
CA ALA A 670 -22.31 5.03 2.35
C ALA A 670 -21.98 5.72 1.02
N LEU A 671 -23.00 5.86 0.17
CA LEU A 671 -23.00 6.79 -0.96
C LEU A 671 -23.84 8.00 -0.53
N ARG A 672 -23.27 9.20 -0.57
CA ARG A 672 -23.97 10.46 -0.27
C ARG A 672 -24.11 11.28 -1.55
N VAL A 673 -24.98 12.29 -1.53
CA VAL A 673 -24.98 13.35 -2.53
C VAL A 673 -25.16 14.71 -1.87
N ILE A 674 -24.34 15.66 -2.30
CA ILE A 674 -24.37 17.07 -1.95
C ILE A 674 -25.14 17.80 -3.06
N ASP A 675 -26.14 18.58 -2.68
CA ASP A 675 -26.95 19.41 -3.56
C ASP A 675 -26.59 20.88 -3.35
N PHE A 676 -25.91 21.48 -4.34
CA PHE A 676 -25.49 22.88 -4.31
C PHE A 676 -26.58 23.87 -4.77
N VAL A 677 -27.78 23.40 -5.14
CA VAL A 677 -28.95 24.26 -5.38
C VAL A 677 -29.75 24.43 -4.09
N ASN A 678 -29.93 23.34 -3.35
CA ASN A 678 -30.70 23.31 -2.10
C ASN A 678 -29.84 23.52 -0.83
N GLU A 679 -28.51 23.50 -0.95
CA GLU A 679 -27.52 23.57 0.15
C GLU A 679 -27.65 22.41 1.16
N THR A 680 -27.92 21.20 0.67
CA THR A 680 -28.17 20.00 1.49
C THR A 680 -27.28 18.80 1.15
N VAL A 681 -27.18 17.87 2.10
CA VAL A 681 -26.54 16.56 1.95
C VAL A 681 -27.57 15.49 2.28
N ARG A 682 -27.65 14.44 1.45
CA ARG A 682 -28.52 13.27 1.67
C ARG A 682 -27.83 11.96 1.35
N THR A 683 -28.21 10.89 2.05
CA THR A 683 -27.73 9.54 1.82
C THR A 683 -28.50 8.87 0.67
N LEU A 684 -27.76 8.23 -0.26
CA LEU A 684 -28.29 7.51 -1.41
C LEU A 684 -28.34 5.99 -1.20
N ALA A 685 -27.33 5.44 -0.52
CA ALA A 685 -27.23 4.05 -0.11
C ALA A 685 -26.26 3.92 1.07
N GLY A 686 -26.34 2.83 1.83
CA GLY A 686 -25.58 2.63 3.07
C GLY A 686 -26.25 3.28 4.29
N ASN A 687 -25.83 2.89 5.50
CA ASN A 687 -26.44 3.35 6.76
C ASN A 687 -25.48 3.43 7.96
N GLY A 688 -24.16 3.44 7.74
CA GLY A 688 -23.15 3.37 8.80
C GLY A 688 -22.72 1.95 9.17
N THR A 689 -23.44 0.92 8.72
CA THR A 689 -23.10 -0.49 8.98
C THR A 689 -22.39 -1.11 7.78
N LYS A 690 -21.26 -1.79 8.02
CA LYS A 690 -20.54 -2.52 6.97
C LYS A 690 -21.39 -3.67 6.40
N GLY A 691 -21.61 -3.63 5.09
CA GLY A 691 -22.38 -4.63 4.35
C GLY A 691 -21.62 -5.93 4.09
N SER A 692 -22.37 -7.02 3.99
CA SER A 692 -21.88 -8.35 3.57
C SER A 692 -22.71 -8.94 2.43
N ASP A 693 -23.39 -8.09 1.67
CA ASP A 693 -24.26 -8.42 0.55
C ASP A 693 -23.52 -8.18 -0.76
N TYR A 694 -23.27 -9.24 -1.54
CA TYR A 694 -22.46 -9.22 -2.76
C TYR A 694 -23.29 -9.09 -4.05
N GLU A 695 -24.63 -9.00 -3.94
CA GLU A 695 -25.54 -8.88 -5.08
C GLU A 695 -26.22 -7.51 -5.10
N GLY A 696 -26.78 -7.09 -3.97
CA GLY A 696 -27.56 -5.86 -3.84
C GLY A 696 -28.89 -5.88 -4.59
N GLY A 697 -29.42 -4.67 -4.85
CA GLY A 697 -30.73 -4.46 -5.46
C GLY A 697 -31.72 -3.71 -4.56
N GLY A 698 -31.30 -3.37 -3.34
CA GLY A 698 -32.03 -2.47 -2.44
C GLY A 698 -31.92 -0.99 -2.85
N THR A 699 -32.59 -0.14 -2.08
CA THR A 699 -32.62 1.32 -2.25
C THR A 699 -32.37 2.02 -0.92
N GLY A 700 -31.73 3.19 -0.94
CA GLY A 700 -31.51 4.00 0.27
C GLY A 700 -30.76 3.26 1.37
N ILE A 701 -31.07 3.59 2.63
CA ILE A 701 -30.48 3.01 3.85
C ILE A 701 -30.74 1.50 4.03
N ALA A 702 -31.55 0.88 3.17
CA ALA A 702 -31.80 -0.56 3.19
C ALA A 702 -30.75 -1.35 2.38
N GLN A 703 -30.10 -0.73 1.39
CA GLN A 703 -28.90 -1.33 0.77
C GLN A 703 -27.69 -1.00 1.64
N LEU A 704 -27.04 -2.04 2.18
CA LEU A 704 -25.72 -1.88 2.80
C LEU A 704 -24.64 -1.88 1.71
N LEU A 705 -23.60 -1.07 1.91
CA LEU A 705 -22.38 -1.06 1.09
C LEU A 705 -21.19 -1.46 1.96
N ASN A 706 -20.02 -1.66 1.37
CA ASN A 706 -18.81 -2.05 2.10
C ASN A 706 -17.60 -1.29 1.56
N SER A 707 -17.25 -0.20 2.26
CA SER A 707 -16.14 0.70 1.93
C SER A 707 -16.11 1.13 0.45
N PRO A 708 -17.12 1.91 0.00
CA PRO A 708 -17.08 2.57 -1.30
C PRO A 708 -15.92 3.57 -1.30
N TRP A 709 -15.03 3.48 -2.29
CA TRP A 709 -13.75 4.19 -2.28
C TRP A 709 -13.62 5.22 -3.40
N ASP A 710 -14.16 4.94 -4.59
CA ASP A 710 -14.23 5.93 -5.66
C ASP A 710 -15.56 5.87 -6.43
N VAL A 711 -15.93 6.95 -7.11
CA VAL A 711 -17.18 7.07 -7.88
C VAL A 711 -16.99 7.82 -9.18
N CYS A 712 -17.74 7.45 -10.21
CA CYS A 712 -17.88 8.23 -11.44
C CYS A 712 -19.34 8.27 -11.91
N PHE A 713 -19.76 9.37 -12.54
CA PHE A 713 -21.14 9.59 -12.98
C PHE A 713 -21.26 9.46 -14.50
N GLU A 714 -22.15 8.58 -14.95
CA GLU A 714 -22.54 8.32 -16.34
C GLU A 714 -23.81 9.13 -16.65
N PRO A 715 -23.74 10.16 -17.53
CA PRO A 715 -24.82 11.14 -17.70
C PRO A 715 -25.97 10.71 -18.63
N GLU A 716 -25.81 9.70 -19.48
CA GLU A 716 -26.85 9.26 -20.43
C GLU A 716 -27.97 8.47 -19.73
N ASN A 717 -27.60 7.55 -18.82
CA ASN A 717 -28.54 6.71 -18.08
C ASN A 717 -28.70 7.15 -16.60
N GLU A 718 -28.02 8.23 -16.20
CA GLU A 718 -27.93 8.76 -14.84
C GLU A 718 -27.50 7.72 -13.78
N ILE A 719 -26.38 7.03 -14.07
CA ILE A 719 -25.78 5.99 -13.21
C ILE A 719 -24.55 6.53 -12.50
N VAL A 720 -24.46 6.32 -11.18
CA VAL A 720 -23.20 6.46 -10.43
C VAL A 720 -22.58 5.06 -10.32
N TYR A 721 -21.43 4.85 -10.96
CA TYR A 721 -20.63 3.65 -10.72
C TYR A 721 -19.72 3.86 -9.51
N ILE A 722 -19.54 2.81 -8.72
CA ILE A 722 -18.87 2.84 -7.41
C ILE A 722 -17.78 1.77 -7.38
N ALA A 723 -16.54 2.15 -7.08
CA ALA A 723 -15.45 1.24 -6.75
C ALA A 723 -15.65 0.76 -5.29
N MET A 724 -16.12 -0.48 -5.12
CA MET A 724 -16.47 -1.06 -3.82
C MET A 724 -15.27 -1.85 -3.27
N ALA A 725 -14.35 -1.14 -2.63
CA ALA A 725 -13.05 -1.67 -2.22
C ALA A 725 -13.20 -2.88 -1.28
N GLY A 726 -14.08 -2.77 -0.28
CA GLY A 726 -14.31 -3.79 0.77
C GLY A 726 -15.09 -5.04 0.34
N GLN A 727 -15.57 -5.09 -0.90
CA GLN A 727 -16.18 -6.28 -1.51
C GLN A 727 -15.51 -6.71 -2.82
N HIS A 728 -14.47 -5.99 -3.25
CA HIS A 728 -13.71 -6.28 -4.47
C HIS A 728 -14.61 -6.34 -5.72
N GLN A 729 -15.48 -5.33 -5.85
CA GLN A 729 -16.50 -5.23 -6.89
C GLN A 729 -16.62 -3.80 -7.43
N ILE A 730 -17.16 -3.66 -8.64
CA ILE A 730 -17.73 -2.40 -9.13
C ILE A 730 -19.25 -2.50 -9.01
N TRP A 731 -19.87 -1.49 -8.40
CA TRP A 731 -21.31 -1.40 -8.18
C TRP A 731 -21.93 -0.29 -9.04
N GLU A 732 -23.24 -0.35 -9.27
CA GLU A 732 -24.04 0.73 -9.87
C GLU A 732 -25.09 1.24 -8.88
N HIS A 733 -25.29 2.56 -8.82
CA HIS A 733 -26.44 3.24 -8.22
C HIS A 733 -27.16 4.04 -9.31
N LYS A 734 -28.44 3.74 -9.54
CA LYS A 734 -29.27 4.43 -10.53
C LYS A 734 -30.03 5.57 -9.88
N THR A 735 -29.80 6.81 -10.29
CA THR A 735 -30.40 7.96 -9.60
C THR A 735 -31.89 8.18 -9.92
N LEU A 736 -32.44 7.42 -10.88
CA LEU A 736 -33.84 7.46 -11.31
C LEU A 736 -34.78 6.61 -10.44
N ASP A 737 -34.34 5.42 -10.00
CA ASP A 737 -35.11 4.48 -9.17
C ASP A 737 -34.49 4.26 -7.78
N GLY A 738 -33.26 4.73 -7.55
CA GLY A 738 -32.49 4.59 -6.31
C GLY A 738 -31.86 3.21 -6.11
N VAL A 739 -31.99 2.29 -7.07
CA VAL A 739 -31.52 0.90 -6.95
C VAL A 739 -30.00 0.86 -6.98
N THR A 740 -29.43 0.15 -6.00
CA THR A 740 -27.98 0.06 -5.78
C THR A 740 -27.55 -1.40 -5.70
N ARG A 741 -26.65 -1.85 -6.58
CA ARG A 741 -26.32 -3.28 -6.74
C ARG A 741 -24.93 -3.52 -7.35
N ALA A 742 -24.42 -4.75 -7.23
CA ALA A 742 -23.20 -5.17 -7.89
C ALA A 742 -23.36 -5.15 -9.42
N PHE A 743 -22.38 -4.57 -10.13
CA PHE A 743 -22.34 -4.46 -11.58
C PHE A 743 -21.26 -5.36 -12.20
N SER A 744 -20.08 -5.44 -11.59
CA SER A 744 -18.96 -6.29 -12.00
C SER A 744 -18.18 -6.81 -10.81
N GLY A 745 -17.65 -8.02 -10.90
CA GLY A 745 -16.91 -8.69 -9.83
C GLY A 745 -17.78 -9.69 -9.07
N ASN A 746 -17.21 -10.86 -8.79
CA ASN A 746 -17.86 -11.97 -8.07
C ASN A 746 -17.52 -12.06 -6.58
N GLY A 747 -16.99 -10.98 -5.98
CA GLY A 747 -16.68 -10.88 -4.55
C GLY A 747 -15.37 -11.52 -4.09
N TYR A 748 -14.67 -12.28 -4.94
CA TYR A 748 -13.35 -12.80 -4.61
C TYR A 748 -12.24 -11.76 -4.85
N GLU A 749 -11.26 -11.70 -3.94
CA GLU A 749 -10.05 -10.89 -4.09
C GLU A 749 -9.04 -11.56 -5.06
N ARG A 750 -9.07 -11.21 -6.35
CA ARG A 750 -8.19 -11.78 -7.42
C ARG A 750 -8.03 -10.84 -8.61
N ASN A 751 -6.89 -10.92 -9.31
CA ASN A 751 -6.68 -10.32 -10.63
C ASN A 751 -7.35 -11.13 -11.78
N LEU A 752 -8.62 -11.56 -11.61
CA LEU A 752 -9.29 -12.40 -12.60
C LEU A 752 -10.07 -11.56 -13.61
N ASN A 753 -9.59 -11.54 -14.86
CA ASN A 753 -10.25 -10.88 -15.98
C ASN A 753 -11.19 -11.86 -16.71
N GLY A 754 -12.35 -11.40 -17.17
CA GLY A 754 -13.41 -12.25 -17.71
C GLY A 754 -14.41 -11.50 -18.59
N SER A 755 -15.16 -12.21 -19.44
CA SER A 755 -16.07 -11.60 -20.43
C SER A 755 -17.39 -11.06 -19.86
N SER A 756 -17.70 -11.40 -18.60
CA SER A 756 -18.90 -10.98 -17.86
C SER A 756 -18.56 -10.46 -16.46
N SER A 757 -19.54 -9.80 -15.84
CA SER A 757 -19.52 -9.44 -14.42
C SER A 757 -19.15 -10.60 -13.49
N THR A 758 -19.79 -11.77 -13.69
CA THR A 758 -19.63 -12.98 -12.86
C THR A 758 -18.32 -13.75 -13.11
N SER A 759 -17.71 -13.60 -14.28
CA SER A 759 -16.40 -14.18 -14.61
C SER A 759 -15.23 -13.24 -14.28
N THR A 760 -15.52 -12.04 -13.79
CA THR A 760 -14.55 -11.07 -13.28
C THR A 760 -14.41 -11.17 -11.77
N SER A 761 -13.19 -10.98 -11.27
CA SER A 761 -12.87 -10.65 -9.87
C SER A 761 -11.96 -9.43 -9.86
N PHE A 762 -11.97 -8.65 -8.78
CA PHE A 762 -11.05 -7.53 -8.54
C PHE A 762 -10.25 -7.78 -7.25
N ALA A 763 -9.30 -6.92 -6.92
CA ALA A 763 -8.61 -6.91 -5.64
C ALA A 763 -8.53 -5.46 -5.15
N GLN A 764 -9.52 -5.08 -4.33
CA GLN A 764 -9.67 -3.75 -3.75
C GLN A 764 -9.63 -2.61 -4.81
N PRO A 765 -10.67 -2.46 -5.64
CA PRO A 765 -10.74 -1.36 -6.60
C PRO A 765 -10.93 -0.02 -5.86
N SER A 766 -9.99 0.90 -6.03
CA SER A 766 -9.96 2.19 -5.31
C SER A 766 -9.92 3.42 -6.21
N GLY A 767 -9.93 3.25 -7.54
CA GLY A 767 -10.06 4.33 -8.51
C GLY A 767 -10.98 3.94 -9.66
N ILE A 768 -11.82 4.85 -10.14
CA ILE A 768 -12.71 4.62 -11.29
C ILE A 768 -12.87 5.87 -12.17
N SER A 769 -12.77 5.71 -13.50
CA SER A 769 -12.98 6.78 -14.47
C SER A 769 -13.59 6.25 -15.77
N LEU A 770 -14.53 6.97 -16.38
CA LEU A 770 -15.21 6.56 -17.61
C LEU A 770 -14.34 6.84 -18.85
N SER A 771 -14.42 5.98 -19.86
CA SER A 771 -13.84 6.26 -21.18
C SER A 771 -14.57 7.43 -21.86
N ARG A 772 -13.85 8.21 -22.69
CA ARG A 772 -14.43 9.36 -23.44
C ARG A 772 -15.65 9.02 -24.29
N ASP A 773 -15.87 7.75 -24.60
CA ASP A 773 -16.96 7.24 -25.44
C ASP A 773 -18.04 6.46 -24.66
N LEU A 774 -17.96 6.48 -23.32
CA LEU A 774 -18.88 5.86 -22.35
C LEU A 774 -19.13 4.35 -22.54
N LYS A 775 -18.21 3.62 -23.17
CA LYS A 775 -18.31 2.15 -23.35
C LYS A 775 -17.52 1.34 -22.32
N GLU A 776 -16.52 1.95 -21.69
CA GLU A 776 -15.70 1.31 -20.67
C GLU A 776 -15.51 2.21 -19.44
N ALA A 777 -15.22 1.60 -18.29
CA ALA A 777 -14.64 2.28 -17.13
C ALA A 777 -13.23 1.73 -16.88
N TYR A 778 -12.27 2.62 -16.66
CA TYR A 778 -10.92 2.27 -16.23
C TYR A 778 -10.88 2.21 -14.70
N ILE A 779 -10.37 1.11 -14.16
CA ILE A 779 -10.31 0.78 -12.75
C ILE A 779 -8.84 0.76 -12.30
N ALA A 780 -8.53 1.41 -11.19
CA ALA A 780 -7.33 1.16 -10.43
C ALA A 780 -7.61 0.06 -9.40
N ASP A 781 -6.98 -1.10 -9.59
CA ASP A 781 -7.27 -2.35 -8.88
C ASP A 781 -6.14 -2.64 -7.88
N SER A 782 -6.21 -1.99 -6.72
CA SER A 782 -5.03 -1.59 -5.93
C SER A 782 -4.26 -2.76 -5.33
N GLU A 783 -4.95 -3.73 -4.72
CA GLU A 783 -4.30 -4.91 -4.12
C GLU A 783 -3.73 -5.88 -5.16
N SER A 784 -4.18 -5.79 -6.43
CA SER A 784 -3.55 -6.48 -7.58
C SER A 784 -2.40 -5.68 -8.20
N SER A 785 -2.31 -4.38 -7.90
CA SER A 785 -1.44 -3.41 -8.57
C SER A 785 -1.55 -3.45 -10.10
N SER A 786 -2.80 -3.32 -10.60
CA SER A 786 -3.11 -3.29 -12.02
C SER A 786 -4.11 -2.19 -12.40
N ILE A 787 -4.09 -1.80 -13.68
CA ILE A 787 -5.12 -0.96 -14.31
C ILE A 787 -5.90 -1.83 -15.30
N ARG A 788 -7.23 -1.76 -15.23
CA ARG A 788 -8.14 -2.66 -15.95
C ARG A 788 -9.26 -1.86 -16.60
N ALA A 789 -9.74 -2.29 -17.76
CA ALA A 789 -10.93 -1.73 -18.40
C ALA A 789 -12.12 -2.68 -18.19
N VAL A 790 -13.25 -2.13 -17.74
CA VAL A 790 -14.52 -2.83 -17.55
C VAL A 790 -15.50 -2.39 -18.63
N ASN A 791 -16.07 -3.33 -19.38
CA ASN A 791 -17.04 -3.04 -20.42
C ASN A 791 -18.42 -2.76 -19.79
N LEU A 792 -18.96 -1.55 -20.03
CA LEU A 792 -20.19 -1.09 -19.39
C LEU A 792 -21.47 -1.77 -19.92
N ARG A 793 -21.36 -2.62 -20.96
CA ARG A 793 -22.48 -3.44 -21.46
C ARG A 793 -22.51 -4.86 -20.89
N THR A 794 -21.36 -5.48 -20.62
CA THR A 794 -21.30 -6.88 -20.15
C THR A 794 -20.85 -7.05 -18.70
N GLY A 795 -20.31 -5.98 -18.08
CA GLY A 795 -19.60 -6.04 -16.81
C GLY A 795 -18.29 -6.85 -16.87
N GLY A 796 -17.87 -7.32 -18.04
CA GLY A 796 -16.60 -8.02 -18.23
C GLY A 796 -15.40 -7.09 -18.12
N SER A 797 -14.23 -7.62 -17.77
CA SER A 797 -12.99 -6.87 -17.56
C SER A 797 -11.82 -7.40 -18.41
N ARG A 798 -10.90 -6.49 -18.77
CA ARG A 798 -9.64 -6.76 -19.46
C ARG A 798 -8.48 -6.01 -18.80
N SER A 799 -7.32 -6.65 -18.67
CA SER A 799 -6.10 -5.98 -18.19
C SER A 799 -5.61 -4.95 -19.22
N LEU A 800 -5.28 -3.74 -18.74
CA LEU A 800 -4.56 -2.72 -19.50
C LEU A 800 -3.08 -2.70 -19.13
N ALA A 801 -2.74 -2.68 -17.83
CA ALA A 801 -1.37 -2.67 -17.34
C ALA A 801 -1.26 -3.30 -15.94
N GLY A 802 -0.09 -3.83 -15.57
CA GLY A 802 0.20 -4.33 -14.22
C GLY A 802 -0.48 -5.65 -13.84
N GLY A 803 -0.28 -6.07 -12.58
CA GLY A 803 -0.75 -7.34 -12.01
C GLY A 803 -0.13 -8.60 -12.62
N ASP A 804 -0.50 -9.77 -12.09
CA ASP A 804 -0.09 -11.07 -12.67
C ASP A 804 -1.01 -11.49 -13.84
N PRO A 805 -0.47 -11.73 -15.05
CA PRO A 805 -1.26 -12.09 -16.23
C PRO A 805 -1.56 -13.59 -16.35
N VAL A 806 -1.05 -14.45 -15.47
CA VAL A 806 -1.18 -15.92 -15.53
C VAL A 806 -1.89 -16.48 -14.30
N ILE A 807 -1.58 -15.99 -13.10
CA ILE A 807 -2.07 -16.50 -11.82
C ILE A 807 -2.94 -15.42 -11.17
N ALA A 808 -4.25 -15.51 -11.31
CA ALA A 808 -5.19 -14.53 -10.78
C ALA A 808 -5.11 -14.36 -9.25
N GLU A 809 -4.70 -15.42 -8.53
CA GLU A 809 -4.48 -15.42 -7.09
C GLU A 809 -3.12 -14.82 -6.65
N ASN A 810 -2.27 -14.36 -7.60
CA ASN A 810 -1.00 -13.71 -7.26
C ASN A 810 -1.16 -12.18 -7.14
N LEU A 811 -1.46 -11.74 -5.93
CA LEU A 811 -1.58 -10.32 -5.56
C LEU A 811 -0.25 -9.69 -5.11
N PHE A 812 0.90 -10.29 -5.47
CA PHE A 812 2.25 -9.86 -5.05
C PHE A 812 3.16 -9.47 -6.22
N ARG A 813 2.60 -9.25 -7.42
CA ARG A 813 3.34 -8.82 -8.62
C ARG A 813 3.32 -7.30 -8.79
N PHE A 814 4.05 -6.62 -7.91
CA PHE A 814 4.14 -5.15 -7.82
C PHE A 814 5.58 -4.65 -7.74
N GLY A 815 5.77 -3.37 -8.04
CA GLY A 815 7.05 -2.65 -8.08
C GLY A 815 6.93 -1.40 -8.95
N ASP A 816 8.04 -0.79 -9.35
CA ASP A 816 8.05 0.38 -10.25
C ASP A 816 8.76 0.03 -11.58
N HIS A 817 7.97 -0.14 -12.65
CA HIS A 817 8.52 -0.38 -13.99
C HIS A 817 7.58 0.13 -15.08
N ASP A 818 8.11 0.92 -16.01
CA ASP A 818 7.41 1.41 -17.19
C ASP A 818 7.60 0.44 -18.36
N GLY A 819 6.62 0.33 -19.28
CA GLY A 819 6.63 -0.73 -20.29
C GLY A 819 5.28 -0.91 -20.98
N ILE A 820 5.00 -2.09 -21.52
CA ILE A 820 3.73 -2.40 -22.20
C ILE A 820 2.96 -3.50 -21.44
N GLY A 821 1.70 -3.21 -21.10
CA GLY A 821 0.78 -4.21 -20.55
C GLY A 821 1.29 -4.89 -19.27
N SER A 822 1.55 -6.19 -19.34
CA SER A 822 2.06 -6.98 -18.21
C SER A 822 3.57 -6.83 -17.96
N GLU A 823 4.31 -6.07 -18.77
CA GLU A 823 5.68 -5.64 -18.45
C GLU A 823 5.71 -4.52 -17.40
N VAL A 824 4.60 -3.76 -17.30
CA VAL A 824 4.45 -2.66 -16.35
C VAL A 824 4.37 -3.21 -14.93
N LEU A 825 5.05 -2.55 -14.01
CA LEU A 825 4.85 -2.72 -12.56
C LEU A 825 4.37 -1.41 -11.97
N LEU A 826 3.34 -1.53 -11.13
CA LEU A 826 2.71 -0.49 -10.32
C LEU A 826 2.77 -0.93 -8.85
N GLN A 827 2.47 -0.04 -7.92
CA GLN A 827 2.39 -0.35 -6.50
C GLN A 827 1.22 0.41 -5.84
N HIS A 828 0.18 -0.34 -5.48
CA HIS A 828 -1.07 0.14 -4.88
C HIS A 828 -1.62 1.42 -5.55
N PRO A 829 -1.90 1.42 -6.86
CA PRO A 829 -2.45 2.58 -7.55
C PRO A 829 -3.87 2.86 -7.03
N LEU A 830 -4.10 4.07 -6.51
CA LEU A 830 -5.38 4.49 -5.93
C LEU A 830 -6.17 5.42 -6.86
N GLY A 831 -5.51 6.18 -7.75
CA GLY A 831 -6.16 7.14 -8.64
C GLY A 831 -6.07 6.74 -10.11
N VAL A 832 -7.15 6.94 -10.86
CA VAL A 832 -7.18 6.79 -12.33
C VAL A 832 -8.11 7.82 -12.95
N LEU A 833 -7.72 8.37 -14.10
CA LEU A 833 -8.48 9.38 -14.85
C LEU A 833 -8.32 9.14 -16.36
N CYS A 834 -9.42 9.05 -17.11
CA CYS A 834 -9.36 9.24 -18.57
C CYS A 834 -9.28 10.75 -18.88
N GLY A 835 -8.14 11.20 -19.38
CA GLY A 835 -7.93 12.60 -19.76
C GLY A 835 -8.61 12.96 -21.09
N LYS A 836 -8.66 14.25 -21.41
CA LYS A 836 -9.27 14.77 -22.65
C LYS A 836 -8.52 14.34 -23.91
N ASP A 837 -7.22 14.10 -23.80
CA ASP A 837 -6.39 13.46 -24.83
C ASP A 837 -6.76 11.98 -25.06
N GLY A 838 -7.42 11.34 -24.09
CA GLY A 838 -7.75 9.91 -24.05
C GLY A 838 -6.64 9.03 -23.51
N GLN A 839 -5.58 9.61 -22.98
CA GLN A 839 -4.62 8.88 -22.15
C GLN A 839 -5.24 8.65 -20.77
N VAL A 840 -4.77 7.62 -20.09
CA VAL A 840 -5.22 7.26 -18.75
C VAL A 840 -4.13 7.68 -17.76
N TYR A 841 -4.42 8.70 -16.98
CA TYR A 841 -3.53 9.22 -15.94
C TYR A 841 -3.73 8.42 -14.65
N ILE A 842 -2.65 8.00 -14.03
CA ILE A 842 -2.63 7.04 -12.90
C ILE A 842 -1.88 7.68 -11.74
N ALA A 843 -2.46 7.67 -10.55
CA ALA A 843 -1.75 7.93 -9.31
C ALA A 843 -1.23 6.57 -8.78
N ASP A 844 0.07 6.33 -8.99
CA ASP A 844 0.77 5.10 -8.63
C ASP A 844 1.34 5.25 -7.21
N SER A 845 0.43 5.16 -6.24
CA SER A 845 0.53 5.81 -4.93
C SER A 845 1.78 5.41 -4.13
N TYR A 846 2.07 4.11 -4.05
CA TYR A 846 3.20 3.57 -3.28
C TYR A 846 4.52 3.60 -4.05
N ASN A 847 4.48 3.88 -5.37
CA ASN A 847 5.65 4.31 -6.13
C ASN A 847 5.82 5.84 -6.13
N HIS A 848 4.94 6.58 -5.45
CA HIS A 848 4.96 8.04 -5.29
C HIS A 848 5.06 8.80 -6.62
N LYS A 849 4.38 8.28 -7.65
CA LYS A 849 4.48 8.73 -9.04
C LYS A 849 3.11 8.98 -9.64
N ILE A 850 3.08 9.90 -10.59
CA ILE A 850 2.00 9.99 -11.57
C ILE A 850 2.50 9.34 -12.85
N LYS A 851 1.73 8.39 -13.38
CA LYS A 851 2.03 7.69 -14.63
C LYS A 851 0.95 7.97 -15.67
N LYS A 852 1.32 7.84 -16.95
CA LYS A 852 0.43 7.99 -18.10
C LYS A 852 0.42 6.70 -18.90
N LEU A 853 -0.79 6.17 -19.13
CA LEU A 853 -1.10 4.96 -19.87
C LEU A 853 -1.78 5.33 -21.19
N ASP A 854 -1.25 4.85 -22.30
CA ASP A 854 -1.98 4.77 -23.56
C ASP A 854 -2.88 3.52 -23.56
N PRO A 855 -4.22 3.65 -23.56
CA PRO A 855 -5.11 2.49 -23.49
C PRO A 855 -5.12 1.63 -24.76
N ASP A 856 -4.66 2.17 -25.91
CA ASP A 856 -4.62 1.46 -27.20
C ASP A 856 -3.32 0.63 -27.33
N SER A 857 -2.14 1.25 -27.21
CA SER A 857 -0.87 0.49 -27.25
C SER A 857 -0.47 -0.13 -25.90
N LYS A 858 -1.27 0.06 -24.85
CA LYS A 858 -1.05 -0.41 -23.46
C LYS A 858 0.26 0.05 -22.82
N ARG A 859 0.85 1.14 -23.31
CA ARG A 859 2.15 1.64 -22.87
C ARG A 859 1.98 2.54 -21.65
N VAL A 860 2.71 2.24 -20.58
CA VAL A 860 2.78 3.08 -19.38
C VAL A 860 4.14 3.78 -19.31
N THR A 861 4.12 5.05 -18.95
CA THR A 861 5.30 5.91 -18.76
C THR A 861 5.14 6.78 -17.52
N THR A 862 6.21 7.01 -16.77
CA THR A 862 6.24 7.97 -15.66
C THR A 862 6.10 9.39 -16.21
N LEU A 863 5.11 10.13 -15.69
CA LEU A 863 4.84 11.53 -16.03
C LEU A 863 5.46 12.48 -15.00
N ALA A 864 5.36 12.14 -13.72
CA ALA A 864 5.90 12.93 -12.62
C ALA A 864 6.27 12.04 -11.41
N GLY A 865 7.22 12.52 -10.60
CA GLY A 865 7.67 11.88 -9.36
C GLY A 865 8.98 11.11 -9.52
N VAL A 866 9.92 11.31 -8.58
CA VAL A 866 11.23 10.62 -8.56
C VAL A 866 11.17 9.15 -8.10
N GLY A 867 10.07 8.69 -7.52
CA GLY A 867 9.95 7.34 -6.93
C GLY A 867 10.22 7.26 -5.42
N GLN A 868 10.50 8.38 -4.76
CA GLN A 868 10.75 8.46 -3.31
C GLN A 868 9.71 9.35 -2.62
N ALA A 869 9.23 8.92 -1.46
CA ALA A 869 8.32 9.70 -0.63
C ALA A 869 8.95 11.05 -0.23
N GLY A 870 8.17 12.13 -0.32
CA GLY A 870 8.57 13.45 0.16
C GLY A 870 7.72 14.57 -0.41
N PHE A 871 8.07 15.81 -0.09
CA PHE A 871 7.39 17.01 -0.56
C PHE A 871 8.39 17.95 -1.26
N LYS A 872 8.27 18.07 -2.59
CA LYS A 872 9.14 18.92 -3.41
C LYS A 872 8.48 19.29 -4.74
N ASP A 873 8.36 20.58 -5.02
CA ASP A 873 7.92 21.16 -6.30
C ASP A 873 9.08 21.31 -7.31
N GLY A 874 8.74 21.58 -8.57
CA GLY A 874 9.66 21.82 -9.69
C GLY A 874 9.36 20.93 -10.90
N ALA A 875 10.32 20.78 -11.82
CA ALA A 875 10.20 19.93 -13.00
C ALA A 875 9.67 18.53 -12.65
N ALA A 876 8.69 18.03 -13.40
CA ALA A 876 7.84 16.90 -13.01
C ALA A 876 8.62 15.62 -12.65
N VAL A 877 9.68 15.30 -13.40
CA VAL A 877 10.56 14.14 -13.14
C VAL A 877 11.47 14.29 -11.91
N ALA A 878 11.57 15.49 -11.34
CA ALA A 878 12.40 15.84 -10.19
C ALA A 878 11.59 16.22 -8.93
N ALA A 879 10.25 16.21 -9.04
CA ALA A 879 9.31 16.45 -7.95
C ALA A 879 9.16 15.22 -7.04
N GLN A 880 8.70 15.43 -5.80
CA GLN A 880 8.36 14.36 -4.84
C GLN A 880 6.89 14.49 -4.43
N PHE A 881 6.25 13.33 -4.25
CA PHE A 881 4.89 13.14 -3.72
C PHE A 881 4.97 12.18 -2.52
N SER A 882 3.87 12.02 -1.77
CA SER A 882 3.75 10.96 -0.77
C SER A 882 2.32 10.41 -0.75
N GLU A 883 2.19 9.16 -1.20
CA GLU A 883 0.91 8.46 -1.44
C GLU A 883 -0.17 9.30 -2.16
N PRO A 884 0.07 9.83 -3.37
CA PRO A 884 -0.97 10.53 -4.11
C PRO A 884 -2.09 9.57 -4.49
N SER A 885 -3.36 9.92 -4.20
CA SER A 885 -4.50 8.98 -4.33
C SER A 885 -5.70 9.48 -5.14
N GLY A 886 -5.76 10.80 -5.42
CA GLY A 886 -6.80 11.44 -6.24
C GLY A 886 -6.19 12.25 -7.38
N ILE A 887 -6.86 12.27 -8.54
CA ILE A 887 -6.34 12.92 -9.76
C ILE A 887 -7.50 13.38 -10.67
N VAL A 888 -7.47 14.64 -11.16
CA VAL A 888 -8.51 15.22 -12.02
C VAL A 888 -7.97 16.28 -12.98
N GLU A 889 -8.48 16.37 -14.20
CA GLU A 889 -8.10 17.36 -15.23
C GLU A 889 -9.16 18.46 -15.35
N ALA A 890 -8.76 19.72 -15.43
CA ALA A 890 -9.66 20.88 -15.57
C ALA A 890 -9.61 21.53 -16.98
N GLU A 891 -10.42 22.56 -17.24
CA GLU A 891 -10.48 23.23 -18.55
C GLU A 891 -9.26 24.11 -18.85
N ASN A 892 -8.50 24.50 -17.84
CA ASN A 892 -7.20 25.16 -18.01
C ASN A 892 -6.06 24.18 -18.40
N GLY A 893 -6.36 22.89 -18.59
CA GLY A 893 -5.38 21.84 -18.91
C GLY A 893 -4.45 21.46 -17.76
N ARG A 894 -4.74 21.91 -16.53
CA ARG A 894 -4.04 21.42 -15.34
C ARG A 894 -4.59 20.09 -14.88
N LEU A 895 -3.69 19.18 -14.55
CA LEU A 895 -3.94 17.91 -13.88
C LEU A 895 -3.67 18.12 -12.38
N TYR A 896 -4.74 18.19 -11.60
CA TYR A 896 -4.70 18.35 -10.14
C TYR A 896 -4.59 17.00 -9.45
N ILE A 897 -3.83 16.94 -8.37
CA ILE A 897 -3.43 15.73 -7.65
C ILE A 897 -3.66 15.94 -6.15
N ALA A 898 -4.35 15.02 -5.49
CA ALA A 898 -4.40 14.95 -4.04
C ALA A 898 -3.17 14.18 -3.55
N ASP A 899 -2.23 14.90 -2.92
CA ASP A 899 -0.93 14.40 -2.47
C ASP A 899 -1.02 14.09 -0.97
N THR A 900 -1.56 12.92 -0.68
CA THR A 900 -2.35 12.65 0.53
C THR A 900 -1.52 12.72 1.82
N ASN A 901 -0.36 12.07 1.89
CA ASN A 901 0.47 12.13 3.11
C ASN A 901 1.13 13.50 3.32
N ASN A 902 1.41 14.24 2.25
CA ASN A 902 1.86 15.63 2.32
C ASN A 902 0.72 16.59 2.74
N SER A 903 -0.53 16.13 2.70
CA SER A 903 -1.74 16.90 3.04
C SER A 903 -1.92 18.19 2.24
N VAL A 904 -1.61 18.14 0.95
CA VAL A 904 -1.72 19.28 0.00
C VAL A 904 -2.34 18.85 -1.32
N ILE A 905 -2.80 19.83 -2.10
CA ILE A 905 -3.13 19.63 -3.52
C ILE A 905 -1.94 20.11 -4.35
N ARG A 906 -1.54 19.30 -5.34
CA ARG A 906 -0.51 19.62 -6.33
C ARG A 906 -1.16 19.74 -7.70
N TYR A 907 -0.50 20.39 -8.64
CA TYR A 907 -0.93 20.39 -10.05
C TYR A 907 0.27 20.41 -11.00
N LEU A 908 0.06 19.90 -12.21
CA LEU A 908 0.92 20.16 -13.36
C LEU A 908 0.09 20.62 -14.55
N ASP A 909 0.69 21.42 -15.43
CA ASP A 909 0.05 21.96 -16.64
C ASP A 909 0.40 21.08 -17.86
N LEU A 910 -0.59 20.37 -18.41
CA LEU A 910 -0.40 19.43 -19.52
C LEU A 910 -0.15 20.15 -20.86
N ASN A 911 -0.42 21.45 -20.95
CA ASN A 911 -0.17 22.23 -22.18
C ASN A 911 1.29 22.69 -22.32
N LYS A 912 2.11 22.56 -21.26
CA LYS A 912 3.53 22.97 -21.29
C LYS A 912 4.41 21.83 -21.78
N SER A 913 5.37 22.16 -22.65
CA SER A 913 6.43 21.25 -23.09
C SER A 913 7.38 20.86 -21.94
N GLU A 914 7.57 21.77 -20.99
CA GLU A 914 8.29 21.53 -19.73
C GLU A 914 7.26 21.50 -18.61
N ALA A 915 6.83 20.28 -18.25
CA ALA A 915 5.87 20.08 -17.17
C ALA A 915 6.54 20.28 -15.81
N GLU A 916 5.98 21.18 -15.00
CA GLU A 916 6.35 21.38 -13.60
C GLU A 916 5.19 20.94 -12.70
N VAL A 917 5.52 20.31 -11.57
CA VAL A 917 4.59 20.06 -10.47
C VAL A 917 4.75 21.18 -9.45
N LEU A 918 3.63 21.85 -9.16
CA LEU A 918 3.54 22.96 -8.23
C LEU A 918 2.45 22.70 -7.18
N THR A 919 2.63 23.23 -5.97
CA THR A 919 1.62 23.19 -4.91
C THR A 919 0.53 24.23 -5.16
N LEU A 920 -0.74 23.84 -4.97
CA LEU A 920 -1.88 24.76 -5.04
C LEU A 920 -2.00 25.52 -3.72
N GLU A 921 -1.92 26.86 -3.77
CA GLU A 921 -2.02 27.73 -2.60
C GLU A 921 -3.49 27.92 -2.19
N LEU A 922 -3.91 27.25 -1.11
CA LEU A 922 -5.30 27.23 -0.64
C LEU A 922 -5.66 28.49 0.17
N LYS A 923 -6.18 29.50 -0.51
CA LYS A 923 -6.48 30.84 0.02
C LYS A 923 -7.81 30.88 0.75
N GLY A 924 -7.78 31.25 2.03
CA GLY A 924 -8.98 31.38 2.87
C GLY A 924 -9.52 30.06 3.43
N VAL A 925 -9.10 28.90 2.92
CA VAL A 925 -9.43 27.60 3.52
C VAL A 925 -8.86 27.56 4.95
N GLN A 926 -9.70 27.22 5.93
CA GLN A 926 -9.30 27.07 7.34
C GLN A 926 -9.41 25.58 7.75
N PRO A 927 -8.63 25.10 8.73
CA PRO A 927 -8.94 23.84 9.41
C PRO A 927 -10.34 23.89 10.08
N PRO A 928 -11.02 22.75 10.30
CA PRO A 928 -12.29 22.72 11.03
C PRO A 928 -12.14 23.30 12.45
N LEU A 929 -13.17 24.01 12.91
CA LEU A 929 -13.21 24.57 14.26
C LEU A 929 -13.42 23.43 15.27
N LYS A 930 -12.34 22.98 15.94
CA LYS A 930 -12.39 21.97 17.01
C LYS A 930 -13.56 22.24 17.95
N SER A 931 -14.46 21.26 18.05
CA SER A 931 -15.75 21.38 18.74
C SER A 931 -15.61 21.97 20.14
N ARG A 932 -16.00 23.24 20.25
CA ARG A 932 -16.48 23.85 21.49
C ARG A 932 -18.00 23.77 21.42
N SER A 933 -18.63 23.33 22.52
CA SER A 933 -20.10 23.21 22.64
C SER A 933 -20.81 24.40 21.98
N LEU A 934 -21.68 24.09 21.01
CA LEU A 934 -22.13 25.01 19.96
C LEU A 934 -22.62 26.37 20.49
N LYS A 935 -21.71 27.33 20.60
CA LYS A 935 -22.06 28.75 20.53
C LYS A 935 -22.33 29.07 19.07
N ARG A 936 -23.62 29.23 18.75
CA ARG A 936 -24.15 29.58 17.42
C ARG A 936 -23.22 30.57 16.70
N LEU A 937 -22.45 30.06 15.74
CA LEU A 937 -21.46 30.86 15.03
C LEU A 937 -22.20 31.92 14.20
N ARG A 938 -21.87 33.19 14.43
CA ARG A 938 -22.52 34.32 13.77
C ARG A 938 -22.39 34.19 12.25
N ARG A 939 -23.53 34.16 11.55
CA ARG A 939 -23.56 34.13 10.08
C ARG A 939 -22.85 35.39 9.56
N ARG A 940 -21.81 35.22 8.73
CA ARG A 940 -21.12 36.32 8.05
C ARG A 940 -21.79 36.57 6.71
N SER A 941 -22.21 37.79 6.46
CA SER A 941 -22.70 38.23 5.14
C SER A 941 -21.56 38.11 4.11
N GLY A 942 -21.84 37.51 2.95
CA GLY A 942 -20.90 37.44 1.83
C GLY A 942 -20.69 38.80 1.16
N ALA A 943 -19.63 38.95 0.36
CA ALA A 943 -19.19 40.25 -0.18
C ALA A 943 -20.29 41.02 -0.96
N ASP A 944 -21.15 40.31 -1.70
CA ASP A 944 -22.23 40.90 -2.51
C ASP A 944 -23.55 41.15 -1.72
N THR A 945 -23.54 40.96 -0.41
CA THR A 945 -24.75 41.09 0.44
C THR A 945 -25.07 42.55 0.72
N GLN A 946 -26.23 43.03 0.27
CA GLN A 946 -26.67 44.39 0.59
C GLN A 946 -27.30 44.45 1.99
N THR A 947 -26.66 45.22 2.89
CA THR A 947 -27.20 45.54 4.22
C THR A 947 -28.09 46.78 4.19
N ILE A 948 -29.23 46.71 4.88
CA ILE A 948 -30.29 47.74 4.94
C ILE A 948 -30.62 47.97 6.42
N VAL A 949 -30.39 49.18 6.95
CA VAL A 949 -30.67 49.48 8.37
C VAL A 949 -32.11 49.99 8.53
N VAL A 950 -32.89 49.37 9.43
CA VAL A 950 -34.29 49.73 9.71
C VAL A 950 -34.48 49.93 11.21
N ASN A 951 -34.98 51.08 11.65
CA ASN A 951 -35.14 51.36 13.09
C ASN A 951 -36.18 50.42 13.73
N GLY A 952 -35.79 49.67 14.76
CA GLY A 952 -36.66 48.77 15.52
C GLY A 952 -37.51 49.45 16.60
N GLY A 953 -37.23 50.71 16.94
CA GLY A 953 -37.94 51.46 17.97
C GLY A 953 -37.69 50.94 19.39
N SER A 954 -38.58 51.28 20.32
CA SER A 954 -38.45 51.03 21.76
C SER A 954 -39.48 50.03 22.33
N SER A 955 -40.23 49.32 21.47
CA SER A 955 -41.20 48.32 21.93
C SER A 955 -40.52 47.08 22.50
N SER A 956 -41.19 46.45 23.49
CA SER A 956 -40.83 45.16 24.07
C SER A 956 -41.22 43.98 23.17
N GLU A 957 -42.29 44.10 22.39
CA GLU A 957 -42.80 43.06 21.48
C GLU A 957 -43.38 43.69 20.20
N GLY A 958 -43.59 42.89 19.16
CA GLY A 958 -44.11 43.37 17.89
C GLY A 958 -43.96 42.39 16.73
N THR A 959 -44.04 42.92 15.50
CA THR A 959 -43.88 42.18 14.23
C THR A 959 -42.75 42.74 13.38
N LEU A 960 -41.98 41.83 12.78
CA LEU A 960 -41.11 42.08 11.64
C LEU A 960 -41.84 41.63 10.37
N ASN A 961 -42.27 42.60 9.56
CA ASN A 961 -43.00 42.37 8.31
C ASN A 961 -42.06 42.54 7.12
N LEU A 962 -41.55 41.43 6.59
CA LEU A 962 -40.75 41.43 5.36
C LEU A 962 -41.66 41.71 4.16
N ARG A 963 -41.23 42.63 3.30
CA ARG A 963 -41.90 42.97 2.04
C ARG A 963 -40.86 43.22 0.95
N ILE A 964 -40.53 42.18 0.20
CA ILE A 964 -39.57 42.25 -0.90
C ILE A 964 -40.36 42.32 -2.20
N SER A 965 -40.03 43.25 -3.09
CA SER A 965 -40.57 43.28 -4.46
C SER A 965 -39.52 42.83 -5.47
N VAL A 966 -39.98 42.37 -6.63
CA VAL A 966 -39.14 42.01 -7.79
C VAL A 966 -39.52 42.90 -8.98
N PRO A 967 -38.62 43.11 -9.96
CA PRO A 967 -38.92 44.00 -11.08
C PRO A 967 -40.10 43.51 -11.93
N GLU A 968 -40.72 44.41 -12.68
CA GLU A 968 -41.77 44.07 -13.63
C GLU A 968 -41.31 42.96 -14.62
N GLY A 969 -42.17 41.97 -14.83
CA GLY A 969 -41.86 40.75 -15.60
C GLY A 969 -41.17 39.63 -14.80
N TYR A 970 -40.63 39.89 -13.61
CA TYR A 970 -40.07 38.87 -12.73
C TYR A 970 -41.10 38.38 -11.69
N HIS A 971 -40.92 37.13 -11.25
CA HIS A 971 -41.64 36.49 -10.15
C HIS A 971 -40.66 35.74 -9.24
N PHE A 972 -41.07 35.41 -8.01
CA PHE A 972 -40.24 34.61 -7.10
C PHE A 972 -40.22 33.14 -7.55
N SER A 973 -39.03 32.51 -7.56
CA SER A 973 -38.88 31.10 -7.97
C SER A 973 -39.64 30.16 -7.04
N LYS A 974 -40.42 29.24 -7.64
CA LYS A 974 -41.21 28.22 -6.94
C LYS A 974 -40.34 27.02 -6.55
N GLU A 975 -39.23 26.85 -7.27
CA GLU A 975 -38.28 25.75 -7.22
C GLU A 975 -37.26 25.99 -6.09
N ALA A 976 -36.50 27.09 -6.16
CA ALA A 976 -35.43 27.41 -5.20
C ALA A 976 -35.98 27.94 -3.87
N LYS A 977 -37.13 28.63 -3.91
CA LYS A 977 -37.85 29.29 -2.81
C LYS A 977 -37.04 30.31 -2.02
N SER A 978 -37.50 31.56 -2.04
CA SER A 978 -36.89 32.62 -1.24
C SER A 978 -37.08 32.37 0.26
N LYS A 979 -36.05 32.65 1.08
CA LYS A 979 -35.98 32.32 2.51
C LYS A 979 -35.45 33.49 3.34
N PHE A 980 -35.80 33.53 4.61
CA PHE A 980 -35.23 34.45 5.61
C PHE A 980 -34.71 33.69 6.84
N SER A 981 -33.82 34.31 7.60
CA SER A 981 -33.38 33.83 8.93
C SER A 981 -32.99 35.00 9.84
N ILE A 982 -33.10 34.82 11.17
CA ILE A 982 -33.01 35.87 12.17
C ILE A 982 -31.99 35.53 13.27
N ASP A 983 -31.04 36.43 13.50
CA ASP A 983 -30.17 36.50 14.67
C ASP A 983 -30.51 37.74 15.52
N PHE A 984 -30.12 37.76 16.80
CA PHE A 984 -30.11 38.97 17.64
C PHE A 984 -28.77 39.14 18.36
N GLU A 985 -28.39 40.38 18.61
CA GLU A 985 -27.21 40.78 19.36
C GLU A 985 -27.60 41.70 20.56
N PRO A 986 -27.18 41.38 21.80
CA PRO A 986 -26.53 40.14 22.23
C PRO A 986 -27.40 38.88 22.01
N ASP A 987 -26.76 37.72 22.01
CA ASP A 987 -27.42 36.43 21.83
C ASP A 987 -28.54 36.24 22.88
N ASN A 988 -29.69 35.67 22.47
CA ASN A 988 -30.92 35.54 23.27
C ASN A 988 -31.55 36.86 23.77
N ALA A 989 -31.22 38.00 23.15
CA ALA A 989 -31.87 39.29 23.42
C ALA A 989 -33.39 39.34 23.14
N ALA A 990 -33.89 38.46 22.28
CA ALA A 990 -35.30 38.33 21.96
C ALA A 990 -35.65 36.90 21.55
N GLU A 991 -36.88 36.51 21.87
CA GLU A 991 -37.58 35.34 21.35
C GLU A 991 -38.34 35.73 20.07
N VAL A 992 -38.49 34.77 19.15
CA VAL A 992 -39.28 34.91 17.91
C VAL A 992 -40.01 33.61 17.60
N ASP A 993 -41.20 33.71 16.99
CA ASP A 993 -42.02 32.54 16.61
C ASP A 993 -41.28 31.56 15.70
N SER A 994 -40.39 32.06 14.84
CA SER A 994 -39.41 31.25 14.11
C SER A 994 -38.14 32.03 13.83
N LEU A 995 -37.00 31.34 13.96
CA LEU A 995 -35.67 31.86 13.63
C LEU A 995 -35.37 31.80 12.12
N GLU A 996 -36.17 31.08 11.34
CA GLU A 996 -36.07 31.02 9.87
C GLU A 996 -37.40 30.66 9.21
N GLY A 997 -37.52 30.91 7.91
CA GLY A 997 -38.74 30.62 7.17
C GLY A 997 -38.65 30.93 5.69
N ASN A 998 -39.73 30.61 4.96
CA ASN A 998 -39.87 30.95 3.55
C ASN A 998 -40.50 32.34 3.41
N ILE A 999 -40.10 33.06 2.36
CA ILE A 999 -40.77 34.26 1.88
C ILE A 999 -41.85 33.80 0.88
N SER A 1000 -43.04 34.39 0.94
CA SER A 1000 -44.18 33.98 0.13
C SER A 1000 -43.97 34.28 -1.37
N PRO A 1001 -44.75 33.66 -2.29
CA PRO A 1001 -44.69 33.97 -3.73
C PRO A 1001 -44.99 35.44 -4.07
N GLU A 1002 -45.63 36.16 -3.15
CA GLU A 1002 -45.93 37.60 -3.20
C GLU A 1002 -44.84 38.45 -2.51
N GLY A 1003 -43.71 37.84 -2.12
CA GLY A 1003 -42.55 38.52 -1.53
C GLY A 1003 -42.65 38.87 -0.05
N SER A 1004 -43.59 38.26 0.69
CA SER A 1004 -43.90 38.64 2.07
C SER A 1004 -43.57 37.57 3.12
N ALA A 1005 -43.23 38.00 4.33
CA ALA A 1005 -43.18 37.14 5.52
C ALA A 1005 -43.46 37.97 6.79
N VAL A 1006 -43.95 37.32 7.84
CA VAL A 1006 -44.26 37.96 9.13
C VAL A 1006 -43.65 37.11 10.23
N VAL A 1007 -42.93 37.76 11.17
CA VAL A 1007 -42.40 37.12 12.38
C VAL A 1007 -42.72 37.99 13.59
N HIS A 1008 -43.38 37.42 14.60
CA HIS A 1008 -43.54 38.09 15.88
C HIS A 1008 -42.23 37.98 16.67
N PHE A 1009 -41.87 39.05 17.39
CA PHE A 1009 -40.70 39.10 18.27
C PHE A 1009 -41.09 39.59 19.67
N ARG A 1010 -40.34 39.14 20.67
CA ARG A 1010 -40.50 39.52 22.07
C ARG A 1010 -39.15 39.63 22.74
N ARG A 1011 -38.79 40.81 23.22
CA ARG A 1011 -37.47 41.11 23.78
C ARG A 1011 -37.35 40.59 25.21
N SER A 1012 -36.31 39.83 25.46
CA SER A 1012 -35.99 39.19 26.74
C SER A 1012 -35.21 40.12 27.68
N SER A 1013 -34.83 41.33 27.22
CA SER A 1013 -34.19 42.38 28.00
C SER A 1013 -34.69 43.77 27.59
N ALA A 1014 -34.69 44.70 28.55
CA ALA A 1014 -35.00 46.11 28.30
C ALA A 1014 -33.87 46.87 27.57
N SER A 1015 -32.62 46.40 27.68
CA SER A 1015 -31.45 47.05 27.09
C SER A 1015 -31.54 47.18 25.55
N PRO A 1016 -30.84 48.13 24.91
CA PRO A 1016 -30.71 48.20 23.45
C PRO A 1016 -30.15 46.90 22.86
N THR A 1017 -30.72 46.46 21.73
CA THR A 1017 -30.41 45.18 21.06
C THR A 1017 -30.43 45.38 19.54
N THR A 1018 -29.81 44.51 18.75
CA THR A 1018 -29.87 44.57 17.28
C THR A 1018 -30.32 43.24 16.72
N GLY A 1019 -31.48 43.21 16.05
CA GLY A 1019 -31.89 42.05 15.24
C GLY A 1019 -31.22 42.09 13.87
N ARG A 1020 -30.92 40.94 13.27
CA ARG A 1020 -30.44 40.84 11.88
C ARG A 1020 -31.26 39.80 11.14
N VAL A 1021 -31.88 40.21 10.03
CA VAL A 1021 -32.74 39.37 9.19
C VAL A 1021 -32.06 39.17 7.83
N TYR A 1022 -31.39 38.03 7.64
CA TYR A 1022 -30.72 37.67 6.39
C TYR A 1022 -31.74 37.04 5.45
N CYS A 1023 -31.84 37.53 4.21
CA CYS A 1023 -32.76 37.02 3.20
C CYS A 1023 -32.00 36.49 1.98
N LYS A 1024 -32.37 35.28 1.53
CA LYS A 1024 -31.97 34.70 0.24
C LYS A 1024 -33.14 34.85 -0.72
N VAL A 1025 -33.02 35.74 -1.71
CA VAL A 1025 -34.08 36.01 -2.69
C VAL A 1025 -33.74 35.36 -4.03
N TYR A 1026 -34.65 34.53 -4.54
CA TYR A 1026 -34.57 33.86 -5.84
C TYR A 1026 -35.74 34.31 -6.71
N TYR A 1027 -35.44 34.82 -7.91
CA TYR A 1027 -36.42 35.45 -8.80
C TYR A 1027 -36.09 35.23 -10.28
N CYS A 1028 -37.12 35.04 -11.11
CA CYS A 1028 -37.02 34.63 -12.51
C CYS A 1028 -38.08 35.34 -13.36
N LYS A 1029 -37.84 35.47 -14.67
CA LYS A 1029 -38.95 35.60 -15.63
C LYS A 1029 -39.40 34.21 -16.06
N GLU A 1030 -40.52 34.13 -16.76
CA GLU A 1030 -40.90 32.90 -17.47
C GLU A 1030 -39.79 32.51 -18.48
N ASP A 1031 -39.45 31.23 -18.49
CA ASP A 1031 -38.41 30.58 -19.32
C ASP A 1031 -36.97 31.18 -19.26
N GLU A 1032 -36.66 32.08 -18.31
CA GLU A 1032 -35.29 32.56 -18.03
C GLU A 1032 -34.67 31.90 -16.76
N VAL A 1033 -33.33 31.94 -16.67
CA VAL A 1033 -32.58 31.43 -15.50
C VAL A 1033 -32.90 32.24 -14.24
N CYS A 1034 -33.12 31.54 -13.12
CA CYS A 1034 -33.34 32.16 -11.81
C CYS A 1034 -32.13 32.97 -11.34
N LEU A 1035 -32.36 34.24 -11.02
CA LEU A 1035 -31.39 35.16 -10.42
C LEU A 1035 -31.44 35.08 -8.89
N TYR A 1036 -30.28 35.30 -8.27
CA TYR A 1036 -30.12 35.34 -6.81
C TYR A 1036 -29.77 36.75 -6.33
N GLN A 1037 -30.36 37.16 -5.21
CA GLN A 1037 -30.01 38.38 -4.48
C GLN A 1037 -29.92 38.11 -2.96
N PRO A 1038 -28.72 38.18 -2.36
CA PRO A 1038 -28.55 38.18 -0.91
C PRO A 1038 -28.86 39.56 -0.32
N LEU A 1039 -29.59 39.61 0.80
CA LEU A 1039 -29.93 40.83 1.53
C LEU A 1039 -29.75 40.61 3.04
N THR A 1040 -29.52 41.69 3.79
CA THR A 1040 -29.54 41.67 5.26
C THR A 1040 -30.24 42.92 5.76
N PHE A 1041 -31.31 42.76 6.54
CA PHE A 1041 -31.88 43.87 7.31
C PHE A 1041 -31.22 43.91 8.70
N GLU A 1042 -30.66 45.05 9.09
CA GLU A 1042 -30.13 45.27 10.43
C GLU A 1042 -31.09 46.18 11.19
N VAL A 1043 -31.59 45.68 12.32
CA VAL A 1043 -32.73 46.24 13.06
C VAL A 1043 -32.29 46.63 14.48
N PRO A 1044 -31.66 47.81 14.65
CA PRO A 1044 -31.31 48.33 15.97
C PRO A 1044 -32.58 48.75 16.74
N PHE A 1045 -32.78 48.13 17.90
CA PHE A 1045 -33.81 48.47 18.88
C PHE A 1045 -33.21 49.36 19.98
N GLN A 1046 -33.95 50.38 20.36
CA GLN A 1046 -33.65 51.28 21.47
C GLN A 1046 -34.03 50.64 22.81
N GLU A 1047 -33.66 51.26 23.93
CA GLU A 1047 -34.07 50.81 25.27
C GLU A 1047 -35.61 50.74 25.38
N VAL A 1048 -36.14 49.72 26.07
CA VAL A 1048 -37.58 49.45 26.11
C VAL A 1048 -38.33 50.53 26.88
N ASN A 1049 -39.35 51.12 26.25
CA ASN A 1049 -40.29 52.03 26.90
C ASN A 1049 -41.52 51.24 27.41
N PRO A 1050 -41.81 51.21 28.72
CA PRO A 1050 -42.98 50.50 29.26
C PRO A 1050 -44.34 50.95 28.68
N ASP A 1051 -44.46 52.22 28.26
CA ASP A 1051 -45.69 52.79 27.71
C ASP A 1051 -45.85 52.58 26.19
N SER A 1052 -44.97 51.78 25.56
CA SER A 1052 -45.00 51.53 24.11
C SER A 1052 -45.98 50.42 23.72
N THR A 1053 -46.75 50.67 22.66
CA THR A 1053 -47.56 49.63 22.00
C THR A 1053 -46.69 48.64 21.22
N PRO A 1054 -47.16 47.40 20.96
CA PRO A 1054 -46.44 46.46 20.11
C PRO A 1054 -46.09 47.05 18.74
N ALA A 1055 -44.84 46.90 18.31
CA ALA A 1055 -44.34 47.52 17.08
C ALA A 1055 -44.79 46.77 15.81
N MET A 1056 -44.87 47.49 14.69
CA MET A 1056 -44.98 46.91 13.35
C MET A 1056 -43.85 47.47 12.48
N ILE A 1057 -42.76 46.71 12.37
CA ILE A 1057 -41.53 47.12 11.68
C ILE A 1057 -41.57 46.50 10.28
N THR A 1058 -41.62 47.33 9.24
CA THR A 1058 -41.64 46.83 7.86
C THR A 1058 -40.23 46.78 7.28
N LEU A 1059 -39.78 45.58 6.93
CA LEU A 1059 -38.48 45.31 6.30
C LEU A 1059 -38.68 45.25 4.79
N ALA A 1060 -38.68 46.42 4.15
CA ALA A 1060 -38.99 46.59 2.74
C ALA A 1060 -37.74 46.64 1.85
N PHE A 1061 -37.77 45.97 0.69
CA PHE A 1061 -36.72 46.10 -0.32
C PHE A 1061 -37.21 45.81 -1.74
N ASP A 1062 -36.89 46.70 -2.68
CA ASP A 1062 -37.18 46.51 -4.10
C ASP A 1062 -35.96 45.96 -4.83
N VAL A 1063 -36.04 44.71 -5.28
CA VAL A 1063 -34.95 44.07 -6.04
C VAL A 1063 -34.81 44.77 -7.40
N LYS A 1064 -33.59 45.21 -7.72
CA LYS A 1064 -33.29 45.88 -8.99
C LYS A 1064 -32.99 44.85 -10.10
N PRO A 1065 -33.30 45.17 -11.37
CA PRO A 1065 -32.85 44.35 -12.49
C PRO A 1065 -31.32 44.26 -12.50
N LYS A 1066 -30.77 43.05 -12.40
CA LYS A 1066 -29.39 42.79 -12.79
C LYS A 1066 -29.39 42.74 -14.31
N THR A 1067 -28.82 43.75 -14.96
CA THR A 1067 -28.55 43.70 -16.40
C THR A 1067 -27.59 42.55 -16.67
N SER A 1068 -28.05 41.52 -17.37
CA SER A 1068 -27.18 40.46 -17.90
C SER A 1068 -26.01 41.12 -18.66
N PRO A 1069 -24.74 40.69 -18.47
CA PRO A 1069 -23.60 41.29 -19.16
C PRO A 1069 -23.75 41.08 -20.68
N THR A 1070 -24.17 42.13 -21.39
CA THR A 1070 -24.72 41.99 -22.73
C THR A 1070 -23.63 41.78 -23.78
N SER A 1071 -23.64 40.61 -24.42
CA SER A 1071 -23.16 40.37 -25.78
C SER A 1071 -21.87 41.11 -26.18
N LEU A 1072 -20.70 40.57 -25.82
CA LEU A 1072 -19.49 40.81 -26.60
C LEU A 1072 -19.74 40.31 -28.02
N GLN A 1073 -19.80 41.23 -28.99
CA GLN A 1073 -20.06 40.88 -30.39
C GLN A 1073 -18.88 40.11 -30.97
N ILE A 1074 -19.13 38.88 -31.41
CA ILE A 1074 -18.17 38.11 -32.22
C ILE A 1074 -18.14 38.74 -33.62
N PRO A 1075 -16.99 39.24 -34.11
CA PRO A 1075 -16.88 39.69 -35.49
C PRO A 1075 -16.93 38.45 -36.42
N ALA A 1076 -17.84 38.47 -37.39
CA ALA A 1076 -18.17 37.26 -38.15
C ALA A 1076 -17.15 36.95 -39.27
N ARG A 1077 -16.26 35.98 -39.02
CA ARG A 1077 -15.95 34.88 -39.98
C ARG A 1077 -15.15 33.75 -39.35
#